data_AF-A0A8C0JFH8-F1
#
_entry.id   AF-A0A8C0JFH8-F1
#
_cell.length_a   1.000
_cell.length_b   1.000
_cell.length_c   1.000
_cell.angle_alpha   90.00
_cell.angle_beta   90.00
_cell.angle_gamma   90.00
#
_symmetry.space_group_name_H-M   'P 1'
#
loop_
_entity.id
_entity.type
_entity.pdbx_description
1 polymer ?
#
loop_
_entity_poly.entity_id
_entity_poly.type
_entity_poly.pdbx_seq_one_letter_code
_entity_poly.pdbx_strand_id
1 'polypeptide(L)'
;MPALWDTGGSQFCPQNKPQSFQGLLSKLNLQEYQSTKLRLRDVLEIGSESTENWTPQMFGDLPWHFLRKLIALNGTARNTSLGHRACDDEGGSEDAQIAGGDVFSFNDTDIRESLHPLDGLCAILLCSDSFLQQEILSKMSMCQFALPLLLPALNTPKCTLMLWAMRDIVRKWRPHSLAESRGFREESLLLTSMPTISFVRLGSCSFSKSKLLNDVLSPSQQHHDFFIYRDMESGNVPREIADGLVEISWYFPGGRENLDLFAEPVAVTNLRGDTESHWLQFSFSTVVSSAVFIVTESITTKYYFILNCKNGNPKETLGFLNKLAPVLNLSKPQLLVKDSTTNNAEFVQKVKSAIKGIMSSSPKRTNLEGMAVTARELGIQVDEDRKECQSASKQAREIIVEIKDVAKYKRDMLRLQGDLLEELSKVEKELCRMRRQGETATEDYKCQLREKQLDLRRQQNQCDLIDGLIKFISGIGQLPSIEKHYFLKWMKFSLDHITRENLFKLWDQYKEESKMAGDDPQALAMLDKLISTTSLGVEHFMRELGQFYEAECSVVKEGNKAECHRPFIHLPGIAADLMLEGFPMELIDGDSSNIPLQWVTDVLTKLHAKLEERSRMVVITVLGVQSTGKSTLLNTMFGMKFAVSSGRCTRGAFMMLIKVAENFQQDLGCDFILVIDTEGLKAQELAKLEDSYQHDNELATLVIGLSDITIVNMAMENATEMKDVLQIVVHAFLRMEEIGQKPNCQFVHQNVSDVSAHDQNMRDRKHLLEQLNEMTKAAARMEKQCKKVKFSCIMDYDAEKHNWYIPGLWHGVPPMAPVNMGYSESVCELKKYLFDFIKKRSHNRDPKDIPQFVKWVESLWNAVKHENFILSFRNSLVAEAYNQLSMKYSEWEWHFRKEIHLWVSEKETVIQSQTSEKLQASALSMLKNEAQEKLQYEKQKVLDNLQDYFESGVSNLHLIEKYREDFIRSATCLTNELESYSENKCEEAIRI
;
A
#
# COMPACT_ATOMS: atom_id res chain seq x y z
N MET A 1 -6.03 41.95 -30.46
CA MET A 1 -6.43 42.47 -29.13
C MET A 1 -5.33 43.25 -28.36
N PRO A 2 -4.24 43.81 -28.93
CA PRO A 2 -3.32 44.64 -28.11
C PRO A 2 -3.73 46.11 -27.95
N ALA A 3 -4.66 46.63 -28.75
CA ALA A 3 -4.75 48.08 -28.99
C ALA A 3 -5.74 48.88 -28.12
N LEU A 4 -6.20 48.37 -26.97
CA LEU A 4 -7.20 49.10 -26.15
C LEU A 4 -6.74 49.48 -24.73
N TRP A 5 -5.52 49.11 -24.33
CA TRP A 5 -4.99 49.41 -22.99
C TRP A 5 -3.52 49.85 -23.04
N ASP A 6 -3.15 50.56 -24.10
CA ASP A 6 -1.81 51.16 -24.23
C ASP A 6 -1.85 52.59 -23.67
N THR A 7 -1.88 52.69 -22.35
CA THR A 7 -1.52 53.92 -21.63
C THR A 7 -0.70 53.55 -20.39
N GLY A 8 0.63 53.67 -20.52
CA GLY A 8 1.54 53.91 -19.40
C GLY A 8 1.81 52.74 -18.46
N GLY A 9 2.48 51.70 -18.95
CA GLY A 9 3.11 50.68 -18.11
C GLY A 9 4.33 51.23 -17.35
N SER A 10 4.11 51.96 -16.26
CA SER A 10 5.12 52.15 -15.22
C SER A 10 4.91 51.13 -14.11
N GLN A 11 5.97 50.37 -13.83
CA GLN A 11 6.16 49.45 -12.71
C GLN A 11 5.30 49.77 -11.47
N PHE A 12 4.18 49.07 -11.28
CA PHE A 12 3.61 48.84 -9.96
C PHE A 12 3.80 47.37 -9.61
N CYS A 13 5.05 47.00 -9.34
CA CYS A 13 5.32 45.81 -8.53
C CYS A 13 5.10 46.24 -7.08
N PRO A 14 4.19 45.62 -6.30
CA PRO A 14 3.98 46.01 -4.90
C PRO A 14 5.27 45.77 -4.12
N GLN A 15 5.98 46.85 -3.77
CA GLN A 15 7.32 46.84 -3.15
C GLN A 15 7.39 46.19 -1.76
N ASN A 16 6.27 45.74 -1.18
CA ASN A 16 6.19 45.22 0.19
C ASN A 16 6.08 43.69 0.33
N LYS A 17 5.86 42.93 -0.75
CA LYS A 17 5.66 41.45 -0.68
C LYS A 17 6.86 40.64 -0.14
N PRO A 18 8.14 40.98 -0.43
CA PRO A 18 9.28 40.23 0.11
C PRO A 18 9.45 40.40 1.62
N GLN A 19 9.12 41.59 2.15
CA GLN A 19 9.21 41.89 3.58
C GLN A 19 8.10 41.19 4.38
N SER A 20 6.86 41.17 3.86
CA SER A 20 5.77 40.42 4.48
C SER A 20 6.03 38.91 4.48
N PHE A 21 6.62 38.37 3.40
CA PHE A 21 7.03 36.97 3.34
C PHE A 21 8.08 36.61 4.40
N GLN A 22 9.15 37.41 4.54
CA GLN A 22 10.18 37.19 5.57
C GLN A 22 9.61 37.31 6.99
N GLY A 23 8.72 38.29 7.22
CA GLY A 23 8.00 38.46 8.49
C GLY A 23 7.15 37.24 8.84
N LEU A 24 6.44 36.66 7.86
CA LEU A 24 5.66 35.44 8.05
C LEU A 24 6.55 34.23 8.35
N LEU A 25 7.69 34.08 7.66
CA LEU A 25 8.63 32.99 7.92
C LEU A 25 9.21 33.05 9.34
N SER A 26 9.48 34.24 9.89
CA SER A 26 9.85 34.38 11.31
C SER A 26 8.73 33.91 12.23
N LYS A 27 7.49 34.33 11.99
CA LYS A 27 6.34 33.93 12.83
C LYS A 27 6.13 32.42 12.84
N LEU A 28 6.37 31.76 11.71
CA LEU A 28 6.22 30.33 11.52
C LEU A 28 7.47 29.50 11.89
N ASN A 29 8.57 30.12 12.33
CA ASN A 29 9.86 29.45 12.55
C ASN A 29 10.37 28.66 11.32
N LEU A 30 10.14 29.17 10.11
CA LEU A 30 10.52 28.52 8.85
C LEU A 30 11.74 29.17 8.15
N GLN A 31 12.40 30.13 8.78
CA GLN A 31 13.49 30.90 8.15
C GLN A 31 14.67 30.03 7.71
N GLU A 32 15.09 29.08 8.55
CA GLU A 32 16.21 28.18 8.25
C GLU A 32 15.93 27.32 7.00
N TYR A 33 14.67 26.89 6.85
CA TYR A 33 14.21 26.05 5.75
C TYR A 33 14.07 26.77 4.41
N GLN A 34 14.28 28.08 4.35
CA GLN A 34 14.34 28.79 3.07
C GLN A 34 15.51 28.24 2.21
N SER A 35 16.63 27.93 2.84
CA SER A 35 17.86 27.46 2.19
C SER A 35 18.05 25.94 2.25
N THR A 36 17.81 25.32 3.41
CA THR A 36 18.04 23.88 3.63
C THR A 36 16.93 23.00 3.06
N LYS A 37 15.72 23.56 2.94
CA LYS A 37 14.44 22.93 2.56
C LYS A 37 13.98 21.81 3.51
N LEU A 38 12.70 21.83 3.88
CA LEU A 38 12.03 20.73 4.55
C LEU A 38 11.97 19.52 3.61
N ARG A 39 12.36 18.36 4.13
CA ARG A 39 12.36 17.09 3.41
C ARG A 39 11.29 16.17 3.96
N LEU A 40 10.88 15.20 3.16
CA LEU A 40 9.89 14.21 3.58
C LEU A 40 10.30 13.47 4.86
N ARG A 41 11.58 13.07 4.97
CA ARG A 41 12.12 12.37 6.14
C ARG A 41 11.93 13.14 7.45
N ASP A 42 11.98 14.47 7.40
CA ASP A 42 11.84 15.33 8.57
C ASP A 42 10.39 15.31 9.09
N VAL A 43 9.41 15.05 8.21
CA VAL A 43 8.00 14.94 8.58
C VAL A 43 7.63 13.52 9.01
N LEU A 44 8.31 12.50 8.46
CA LEU A 44 8.09 11.09 8.82
C LEU A 44 8.82 10.66 10.11
N GLU A 45 9.80 11.45 10.58
CA GLU A 45 10.54 11.18 11.81
C GLU A 45 9.59 11.14 13.03
N ILE A 46 9.78 10.11 13.88
CA ILE A 46 8.91 9.88 15.04
C ILE A 46 9.46 10.68 16.23
N GLY A 47 8.77 11.78 16.58
CA GLY A 47 9.03 12.56 17.79
C GLY A 47 7.96 12.41 18.87
N SER A 48 8.19 13.04 20.03
CA SER A 48 7.27 13.07 21.18
C SER A 48 5.86 13.55 20.82
N GLU A 49 5.79 14.52 19.91
CA GLU A 49 4.54 15.07 19.37
C GLU A 49 3.67 14.03 18.62
N SER A 50 4.24 12.88 18.25
CA SER A 50 3.50 11.76 17.65
C SER A 50 2.64 11.00 18.65
N THR A 51 2.84 11.22 19.96
CA THR A 51 2.11 10.53 21.04
C THR A 51 0.98 11.36 21.65
N GLU A 52 1.00 12.69 21.51
CA GLU A 52 -0.02 13.58 22.07
C GLU A 52 -1.02 14.08 21.02
N ASN A 53 -2.25 14.42 21.43
CA ASN A 53 -3.17 15.20 20.59
C ASN A 53 -2.68 16.64 20.54
N TRP A 54 -1.69 16.89 19.70
CA TRP A 54 -1.03 18.19 19.67
C TRP A 54 -1.94 19.26 19.01
N THR A 55 -2.43 20.16 19.86
CA THR A 55 -3.04 21.42 19.43
C THR A 55 -1.95 22.49 19.35
N PRO A 56 -1.88 23.26 18.24
CA PRO A 56 -0.84 24.26 18.09
C PRO A 56 -1.06 25.37 19.13
N GLN A 57 0.00 25.72 19.88
CA GLN A 57 -0.05 26.78 20.88
C GLN A 57 0.59 28.06 20.36
N MET A 58 1.60 27.93 19.49
CA MET A 58 2.31 29.03 18.86
C MET A 58 2.19 28.98 17.33
N PHE A 59 2.43 30.10 16.66
CA PHE A 59 2.45 30.14 15.19
C PHE A 59 3.51 29.21 14.57
N GLY A 60 4.63 28.99 15.25
CA GLY A 60 5.68 28.05 14.83
C GLY A 60 5.23 26.58 14.78
N ASP A 61 4.13 26.25 15.45
CA ASP A 61 3.58 24.90 15.51
C ASP A 61 2.73 24.56 14.27
N LEU A 62 2.13 25.58 13.66
CA LEU A 62 1.17 25.44 12.56
C LEU A 62 1.71 24.68 11.34
N PRO A 63 2.96 24.88 10.87
CA PRO A 63 3.50 24.13 9.74
C PRO A 63 3.53 22.63 10.01
N TRP A 64 4.02 22.23 11.18
CA TRP A 64 4.09 20.82 11.58
C TRP A 64 2.70 20.24 11.83
N HIS A 65 1.78 21.03 12.38
CA HIS A 65 0.39 20.62 12.58
C HIS A 65 -0.29 20.28 11.24
N PHE A 66 -0.16 21.19 10.26
CA PHE A 66 -0.65 20.99 8.91
C PHE A 66 -0.05 19.74 8.27
N LEU A 67 1.28 19.61 8.28
CA LEU A 67 1.98 18.52 7.61
C LEU A 67 1.63 17.15 8.21
N ARG A 68 1.65 17.01 9.54
CA ARG A 68 1.36 15.72 10.20
C ARG A 68 -0.09 15.30 10.06
N LYS A 69 -1.04 16.23 10.22
CA LYS A 69 -2.47 15.93 9.98
C LYS A 69 -2.75 15.58 8.53
N LEU A 70 -2.10 16.26 7.60
CA LEU A 70 -2.26 15.98 6.17
C LEU A 70 -1.72 14.59 5.80
N ILE A 71 -0.55 14.19 6.32
CA ILE A 71 -0.01 12.84 6.12
C ILE A 71 -0.97 11.78 6.67
N ALA A 72 -1.58 12.05 7.83
CA ALA A 72 -2.62 11.23 8.44
C ALA A 72 -3.99 11.34 7.75
N LEU A 73 -4.10 12.04 6.61
CA LEU A 73 -5.33 12.24 5.83
C LEU A 73 -6.48 12.89 6.60
N ASN A 74 -6.18 13.63 7.66
CA ASN A 74 -7.18 14.27 8.50
C ASN A 74 -7.75 15.53 7.81
N GLY A 75 -9.08 15.57 7.62
CA GLY A 75 -9.80 16.68 6.99
C GLY A 75 -9.64 18.04 7.70
N THR A 76 -9.26 18.04 8.98
CA THR A 76 -9.01 19.27 9.77
C THR A 76 -7.61 19.86 9.58
N ALA A 77 -6.78 19.30 8.69
CA ALA A 77 -5.39 19.74 8.49
C ALA A 77 -5.25 21.24 8.15
N ARG A 78 -6.25 21.85 7.49
CA ARG A 78 -6.25 23.28 7.12
C ARG A 78 -6.60 24.23 8.28
N ASN A 79 -6.93 23.70 9.46
CA ASN A 79 -7.25 24.53 10.61
C ASN A 79 -5.98 25.19 11.17
N THR A 80 -6.05 26.50 11.43
CA THR A 80 -4.95 27.30 11.97
C THR A 80 -5.31 28.00 13.28
N SER A 81 -6.40 27.59 13.94
CA SER A 81 -6.73 28.10 15.27
C SER A 81 -5.71 27.60 16.30
N LEU A 82 -5.25 28.52 17.16
CA LEU A 82 -4.38 28.20 18.29
C LEU A 82 -5.24 27.78 19.49
N GLY A 83 -4.81 26.73 20.20
CA GLY A 83 -5.51 26.27 21.39
C GLY A 83 -5.20 27.17 22.59
N HIS A 84 -6.18 27.90 23.12
CA HIS A 84 -6.05 28.52 24.43
C HIS A 84 -6.29 27.47 25.52
N ARG A 85 -5.38 27.38 26.51
CA ARG A 85 -5.77 26.88 27.83
C ARG A 85 -6.90 27.78 28.30
N ALA A 86 -8.09 27.20 28.52
CA ALA A 86 -9.05 27.86 29.38
C ALA A 86 -8.29 28.24 30.65
N CYS A 87 -8.34 29.51 31.07
CA CYS A 87 -7.82 29.88 32.37
C CYS A 87 -8.47 28.93 33.39
N ASP A 88 -7.65 28.15 34.09
CA ASP A 88 -8.06 27.48 35.31
C ASP A 88 -8.39 28.60 36.32
N ASP A 89 -9.61 29.13 36.28
CA ASP A 89 -10.19 29.88 37.39
C ASP A 89 -10.55 28.87 38.50
N GLU A 90 -9.53 28.34 39.15
CA GLU A 90 -9.68 27.80 40.50
C GLU A 90 -9.85 28.97 41.48
N GLY A 91 -11.10 29.25 41.83
CA GLY A 91 -11.49 29.61 43.20
C GLY A 91 -11.15 31.01 43.72
N GLY A 92 -12.19 31.84 43.85
CA GLY A 92 -12.38 32.67 45.04
C GLY A 92 -12.49 34.18 44.82
N SER A 93 -13.71 34.68 44.67
CA SER A 93 -14.41 35.40 45.75
C SER A 93 -15.73 35.95 45.21
N GLU A 94 -16.84 35.41 45.71
CA GLU A 94 -18.08 36.18 45.81
C GLU A 94 -17.79 37.37 46.74
N ASP A 95 -17.65 38.57 46.15
CA ASP A 95 -18.01 39.88 46.74
C ASP A 95 -17.25 41.01 46.03
N ALA A 96 -17.83 41.52 44.94
CA ALA A 96 -17.60 42.90 44.52
C ALA A 96 -18.90 43.46 43.93
N GLN A 97 -19.34 44.54 44.57
CA GLN A 97 -20.62 45.19 44.41
C GLN A 97 -20.86 45.70 43.00
N ILE A 98 -22.10 45.52 42.54
CA ILE A 98 -22.67 46.22 41.39
C ILE A 98 -22.65 47.72 41.67
N ALA A 99 -21.81 48.46 40.95
CA ALA A 99 -21.89 49.90 40.86
C ALA A 99 -21.50 50.38 39.44
N GLY A 100 -22.52 50.50 38.58
CA GLY A 100 -22.57 51.43 37.44
C GLY A 100 -21.42 51.38 36.42
N GLY A 101 -21.49 50.46 35.47
CA GLY A 101 -20.73 50.45 34.22
C GLY A 101 -21.29 49.37 33.29
N ASP A 102 -21.40 49.66 31.99
CA ASP A 102 -22.04 48.80 30.97
C ASP A 102 -21.71 47.31 31.10
N VAL A 103 -22.75 46.47 31.24
CA VAL A 103 -22.67 45.00 31.28
C VAL A 103 -22.22 44.40 29.94
N PHE A 104 -22.22 45.19 28.87
CA PHE A 104 -21.80 44.79 27.53
C PHE A 104 -20.68 45.69 27.01
N SER A 105 -19.54 45.74 27.69
CA SER A 105 -18.32 46.16 27.01
C SER A 105 -17.92 45.05 26.03
N PHE A 106 -18.20 45.24 24.74
CA PHE A 106 -17.56 44.48 23.67
C PHE A 106 -16.06 44.80 23.70
N ASN A 107 -15.31 44.12 24.57
CA ASN A 107 -13.88 44.03 24.41
C ASN A 107 -13.64 43.19 23.16
N ASP A 108 -13.54 43.85 22.00
CA ASP A 108 -13.09 43.33 20.71
C ASP A 108 -11.62 42.82 20.76
N THR A 109 -11.08 42.55 21.95
CA THR A 109 -9.71 42.10 22.19
C THR A 109 -9.55 40.59 22.21
N ASP A 110 -10.61 39.81 22.01
CA ASP A 110 -10.48 38.40 21.58
C ASP A 110 -10.20 38.34 20.07
N ILE A 111 -9.19 39.09 19.61
CA ILE A 111 -8.60 38.85 18.31
C ILE A 111 -7.90 37.51 18.46
N ARG A 112 -8.57 36.44 18.03
CA ARG A 112 -7.92 35.14 17.81
C ARG A 112 -6.72 35.39 16.91
N GLU A 113 -5.53 35.40 17.50
CA GLU A 113 -4.27 35.43 16.77
C GLU A 113 -4.26 34.18 15.88
N SER A 114 -4.59 34.37 14.61
CA SER A 114 -4.80 33.28 13.66
C SER A 114 -4.20 33.69 12.32
N LEU A 115 -3.66 32.69 11.61
CA LEU A 115 -3.03 32.87 10.32
C LEU A 115 -3.99 32.37 9.24
N HIS A 116 -4.11 33.08 8.12
CA HIS A 116 -4.92 32.58 7.02
C HIS A 116 -4.30 31.27 6.47
N PRO A 117 -5.05 30.15 6.35
CA PRO A 117 -4.46 28.85 6.03
C PRO A 117 -3.72 28.80 4.68
N LEU A 118 -4.14 29.59 3.69
CA LEU A 118 -3.44 29.67 2.41
C LEU A 118 -2.06 30.34 2.51
N ASP A 119 -1.86 31.26 3.45
CA ASP A 119 -0.55 31.86 3.67
C ASP A 119 0.41 30.83 4.28
N GLY A 120 -0.06 30.07 5.26
CA GLY A 120 0.66 28.91 5.81
C GLY A 120 1.02 27.89 4.71
N LEU A 121 0.05 27.51 3.87
CA LEU A 121 0.29 26.60 2.75
C LEU A 121 1.36 27.12 1.77
N CYS A 122 1.28 28.40 1.37
CA CYS A 122 2.27 29.00 0.47
C CYS A 122 3.67 29.01 1.10
N ALA A 123 3.77 29.36 2.39
CA ALA A 123 5.04 29.37 3.13
C ALA A 123 5.64 27.96 3.21
N ILE A 124 4.84 26.95 3.57
CA ILE A 124 5.27 25.54 3.67
C ILE A 124 5.78 25.04 2.32
N LEU A 125 5.03 25.26 1.23
CA LEU A 125 5.44 24.79 -0.10
C LEU A 125 6.74 25.45 -0.55
N LEU A 126 6.93 26.75 -0.32
CA LEU A 126 8.17 27.44 -0.70
C LEU A 126 9.39 27.01 0.15
N CYS A 127 9.15 26.56 1.38
CA CYS A 127 10.18 26.03 2.28
C CYS A 127 10.39 24.52 2.14
N SER A 128 9.56 23.82 1.36
CA SER A 128 9.68 22.37 1.14
C SER A 128 10.51 22.03 -0.10
N ASP A 129 11.16 20.87 -0.09
CA ASP A 129 11.77 20.29 -1.27
C ASP A 129 10.70 19.78 -2.27
N SER A 130 11.13 19.44 -3.48
CA SER A 130 10.25 18.99 -4.56
C SER A 130 9.52 17.66 -4.26
N PHE A 131 10.07 16.82 -3.38
CA PHE A 131 9.51 15.51 -3.07
C PHE A 131 8.46 15.60 -1.96
N LEU A 132 8.67 16.46 -0.98
CA LEU A 132 7.69 16.81 0.05
C LEU A 132 6.53 17.61 -0.57
N GLN A 133 6.81 18.56 -1.47
CA GLN A 133 5.75 19.25 -2.23
C GLN A 133 4.83 18.25 -2.96
N GLN A 134 5.43 17.25 -3.62
CA GLN A 134 4.67 16.19 -4.29
C GLN A 134 3.80 15.38 -3.31
N GLU A 135 4.34 15.07 -2.12
CA GLU A 135 3.59 14.35 -1.09
C GLU A 135 2.41 15.17 -0.55
N ILE A 136 2.66 16.45 -0.24
CA ILE A 136 1.63 17.39 0.23
C ILE A 136 0.48 17.45 -0.77
N LEU A 137 0.76 17.68 -2.06
CA LEU A 137 -0.29 17.78 -3.07
C LEU A 137 -1.02 16.45 -3.31
N SER A 138 -0.32 15.31 -3.22
CA SER A 138 -0.94 13.99 -3.30
C SER A 138 -1.93 13.75 -2.16
N LYS A 139 -1.53 14.02 -0.92
CA LYS A 139 -2.40 13.87 0.27
C LYS A 139 -3.54 14.89 0.28
N MET A 140 -3.30 16.14 -0.13
CA MET A 140 -4.35 17.15 -0.31
C MET A 140 -5.40 16.69 -1.33
N SER A 141 -4.98 16.03 -2.41
CA SER A 141 -5.90 15.46 -3.41
C SER A 141 -6.76 14.35 -2.80
N MET A 142 -6.19 13.47 -1.98
CA MET A 142 -6.95 12.43 -1.27
C MET A 142 -8.01 13.04 -0.34
N CYS A 143 -7.69 14.13 0.36
CA CYS A 143 -8.64 14.89 1.19
C CYS A 143 -9.63 15.76 0.38
N GLN A 144 -9.58 15.72 -0.95
CA GLN A 144 -10.41 16.55 -1.86
C GLN A 144 -10.24 18.06 -1.61
N PHE A 145 -9.03 18.50 -1.24
CA PHE A 145 -8.70 19.92 -1.14
C PHE A 145 -8.31 20.47 -2.51
N ALA A 146 -8.58 21.75 -2.74
CA ALA A 146 -8.05 22.44 -3.91
C ALA A 146 -6.52 22.53 -3.84
N LEU A 147 -5.87 22.23 -4.96
CA LEU A 147 -4.41 22.19 -5.06
C LEU A 147 -3.85 23.50 -5.61
N PRO A 148 -2.68 23.97 -5.15
CA PRO A 148 -2.03 25.15 -5.71
C PRO A 148 -1.45 24.84 -7.10
N LEU A 149 -2.07 25.38 -8.15
CA LEU A 149 -1.61 25.28 -9.54
C LEU A 149 -0.48 26.26 -9.83
N LEU A 150 -0.70 27.55 -9.53
CA LEU A 150 0.30 28.61 -9.65
C LEU A 150 0.59 29.23 -8.29
N LEU A 151 1.82 29.11 -7.82
CA LEU A 151 2.30 29.82 -6.65
C LEU A 151 2.63 31.29 -6.99
N PRO A 152 2.24 32.24 -6.13
CA PRO A 152 2.57 33.65 -6.34
C PRO A 152 4.09 33.88 -6.29
N ALA A 153 4.55 34.90 -7.02
CA ALA A 153 5.95 35.33 -7.01
C ALA A 153 6.28 35.98 -5.65
N LEU A 154 6.76 35.17 -4.70
CA LEU A 154 7.14 35.60 -3.34
C LEU A 154 8.66 35.59 -3.16
N ASN A 155 9.27 34.41 -3.34
CA ASN A 155 10.72 34.20 -3.17
C ASN A 155 11.49 34.28 -4.50
N THR A 156 10.80 34.07 -5.62
CA THR A 156 11.34 34.12 -6.98
C THR A 156 10.74 35.31 -7.72
N PRO A 157 11.44 35.89 -8.71
CA PRO A 157 10.91 37.02 -9.50
C PRO A 157 9.71 36.62 -10.37
N LYS A 158 9.42 35.31 -10.50
CA LYS A 158 8.38 34.73 -11.35
C LYS A 158 7.48 33.80 -10.55
N CYS A 159 6.22 33.72 -10.97
CA CYS A 159 5.28 32.71 -10.48
C CYS A 159 5.76 31.31 -10.89
N THR A 160 5.42 30.31 -10.09
CA THR A 160 5.79 28.90 -10.35
C THR A 160 4.56 28.04 -10.57
N LEU A 161 4.51 27.32 -11.68
CA LEU A 161 3.53 26.26 -11.97
C LEU A 161 4.00 24.95 -11.32
N MET A 162 3.11 24.36 -10.52
CA MET A 162 3.36 23.15 -9.73
C MET A 162 3.02 21.88 -10.53
N LEU A 163 3.79 21.59 -11.59
CA LEU A 163 3.57 20.43 -12.45
C LEU A 163 4.14 19.15 -11.82
N TRP A 164 5.42 19.19 -11.41
CA TRP A 164 6.11 18.05 -10.79
C TRP A 164 5.40 17.60 -9.50
N ALA A 165 4.95 18.55 -8.69
CA ALA A 165 4.24 18.25 -7.45
C ALA A 165 2.89 17.54 -7.66
N MET A 166 2.25 17.68 -8.82
CA MET A 166 0.99 16.99 -9.14
C MET A 166 1.20 15.62 -9.85
N ARG A 167 2.45 15.23 -10.14
CA ARG A 167 2.74 14.08 -11.01
C ARG A 167 2.34 12.71 -10.46
N ASP A 168 2.32 12.56 -9.14
CA ASP A 168 1.91 11.33 -8.45
C ASP A 168 0.38 11.14 -8.39
N ILE A 169 -0.42 12.13 -8.82
CA ILE A 169 -1.87 12.11 -8.65
C ILE A 169 -2.54 11.35 -9.79
N VAL A 170 -3.17 10.22 -9.42
CA VAL A 170 -3.96 9.37 -10.32
C VAL A 170 -5.39 9.34 -9.84
N ARG A 171 -6.34 9.38 -10.77
CA ARG A 171 -7.76 9.24 -10.47
C ARG A 171 -8.38 8.11 -11.28
N LYS A 172 -9.37 7.47 -10.66
CA LYS A 172 -10.27 6.52 -11.31
C LYS A 172 -11.64 7.16 -11.42
N TRP A 173 -12.29 7.05 -12.56
CA TRP A 173 -13.65 7.57 -12.74
C TRP A 173 -14.40 6.79 -13.80
N ARG A 174 -15.71 7.01 -13.88
CA ARG A 174 -16.59 6.39 -14.87
C ARG A 174 -17.34 7.48 -15.64
N PRO A 175 -16.93 7.79 -16.89
CA PRO A 175 -17.69 8.70 -17.74
C PRO A 175 -19.04 8.08 -18.12
N HIS A 176 -20.03 8.91 -18.47
CA HIS A 176 -21.38 8.43 -18.83
C HIS A 176 -21.36 7.53 -20.07
N SER A 177 -20.41 7.73 -20.99
CA SER A 177 -20.18 6.84 -22.15
C SER A 177 -19.84 5.39 -21.78
N LEU A 178 -19.34 5.15 -20.57
CA LEU A 178 -19.01 3.82 -20.03
C LEU A 178 -19.95 3.38 -18.90
N ALA A 179 -21.05 4.09 -18.67
CA ALA A 179 -22.00 3.78 -17.61
C ALA A 179 -22.68 2.42 -17.84
N GLU A 180 -23.17 2.17 -19.06
CA GLU A 180 -23.87 0.93 -19.42
C GLU A 180 -22.96 -0.30 -19.33
N SER A 181 -21.71 -0.18 -19.79
CA SER A 181 -20.72 -1.26 -19.74
C SER A 181 -20.10 -1.47 -18.36
N ARG A 182 -20.47 -0.64 -17.36
CA ARG A 182 -19.85 -0.56 -16.03
C ARG A 182 -18.32 -0.39 -16.10
N GLY A 183 -17.79 0.12 -17.20
CA GLY A 183 -16.36 0.37 -17.40
C GLY A 183 -15.83 1.48 -16.50
N PHE A 184 -14.51 1.66 -16.48
CA PHE A 184 -13.87 2.77 -15.78
C PHE A 184 -12.65 3.24 -16.56
N ARG A 185 -12.17 4.44 -16.27
CA ARG A 185 -10.87 4.95 -16.70
C ARG A 185 -10.01 5.23 -15.48
N GLU A 186 -8.73 4.91 -15.57
CA GLU A 186 -7.71 5.21 -14.57
C GLU A 186 -6.53 5.88 -15.28
N GLU A 187 -6.24 7.13 -14.94
CA GLU A 187 -5.15 7.87 -15.60
C GLU A 187 -4.56 8.93 -14.67
N SER A 188 -3.33 9.36 -14.98
CA SER A 188 -2.73 10.53 -14.34
C SER A 188 -3.50 11.81 -14.69
N LEU A 189 -3.67 12.69 -13.70
CA LEU A 189 -4.26 14.02 -13.92
C LEU A 189 -3.46 14.88 -14.89
N LEU A 190 -2.16 14.62 -15.02
CA LEU A 190 -1.29 15.37 -15.91
C LEU A 190 -1.59 15.16 -17.39
N LEU A 191 -1.88 13.90 -17.75
CA LEU A 191 -2.05 13.46 -19.13
C LEU A 191 -3.50 13.63 -19.59
N THR A 192 -4.45 13.58 -18.66
CA THR A 192 -5.88 13.65 -18.96
C THR A 192 -6.28 15.02 -19.51
N SER A 193 -6.69 15.07 -20.77
CA SER A 193 -7.20 16.30 -21.41
C SER A 193 -8.66 16.53 -21.05
N MET A 194 -8.94 17.63 -20.34
CA MET A 194 -10.28 17.97 -19.88
C MET A 194 -10.54 19.49 -19.98
N PRO A 195 -11.82 19.91 -20.07
CA PRO A 195 -12.16 21.32 -20.08
C PRO A 195 -11.88 21.96 -18.72
N THR A 196 -11.29 23.15 -18.75
CA THR A 196 -10.91 23.92 -17.57
C THR A 196 -11.77 25.17 -17.46
N ILE A 197 -12.38 25.37 -16.30
CA ILE A 197 -13.27 26.50 -16.03
C ILE A 197 -12.63 27.37 -14.95
N SER A 198 -12.26 28.60 -15.32
CA SER A 198 -11.62 29.52 -14.37
C SER A 198 -12.63 30.44 -13.73
N PHE A 199 -12.48 30.66 -12.42
CA PHE A 199 -13.24 31.64 -11.67
C PHE A 199 -12.30 32.72 -11.13
N VAL A 200 -12.61 33.97 -11.44
CA VAL A 200 -11.79 35.13 -11.06
C VAL A 200 -12.67 36.23 -10.47
N ARG A 201 -12.06 37.16 -9.73
CA ARG A 201 -12.74 38.30 -9.11
C ARG A 201 -12.18 39.58 -9.71
N LEU A 202 -13.07 40.50 -10.07
CA LEU A 202 -12.73 41.84 -10.50
C LEU A 202 -13.24 42.84 -9.44
N GLY A 203 -12.33 43.59 -8.83
CA GLY A 203 -12.65 44.60 -7.82
C GLY A 203 -13.21 44.03 -6.50
N SER A 204 -13.77 44.91 -5.67
CA SER A 204 -14.29 44.55 -4.36
C SER A 204 -15.71 43.98 -4.41
N CYS A 205 -15.85 42.65 -4.39
CA CYS A 205 -17.14 41.98 -4.19
C CYS A 205 -17.43 41.62 -2.72
N SER A 206 -18.67 41.83 -2.29
CA SER A 206 -19.25 41.30 -1.03
C SER A 206 -19.52 39.79 -1.10
N PHE A 207 -19.66 39.25 -2.30
CA PHE A 207 -19.94 37.84 -2.55
C PHE A 207 -18.70 36.95 -2.50
N SER A 208 -18.77 35.84 -1.75
CA SER A 208 -17.69 34.86 -1.64
C SER A 208 -17.66 33.94 -2.87
N LYS A 209 -16.70 34.19 -3.77
CA LYS A 209 -16.42 33.35 -4.94
C LYS A 209 -16.10 31.90 -4.57
N SER A 210 -15.26 31.68 -3.56
CA SER A 210 -14.87 30.33 -3.15
C SER A 210 -16.02 29.55 -2.52
N LYS A 211 -16.94 30.22 -1.80
CA LYS A 211 -18.16 29.58 -1.29
C LYS A 211 -19.05 29.08 -2.43
N LEU A 212 -19.24 29.92 -3.47
CA LEU A 212 -19.98 29.52 -4.67
C LEU A 212 -19.34 28.30 -5.34
N LEU A 213 -18.02 28.29 -5.47
CA LEU A 213 -17.29 27.18 -6.07
C LEU A 213 -17.51 25.86 -5.33
N ASN A 214 -17.46 25.89 -4.00
CA ASN A 214 -17.74 24.71 -3.18
C ASN A 214 -19.18 24.23 -3.43
N ASP A 215 -20.18 25.12 -3.41
CA ASP A 215 -21.57 24.76 -3.67
C ASP A 215 -21.80 24.22 -5.10
N VAL A 216 -21.03 24.70 -6.08
CA VAL A 216 -21.09 24.25 -7.48
C VAL A 216 -20.45 22.86 -7.64
N LEU A 217 -19.40 22.54 -6.91
CA LEU A 217 -18.69 21.26 -6.99
C LEU A 217 -19.26 20.19 -6.05
N SER A 218 -19.99 20.59 -5.01
CA SER A 218 -20.65 19.67 -4.08
C SER A 218 -21.99 19.15 -4.63
N PRO A 219 -22.29 17.85 -4.42
CA PRO A 219 -23.65 17.33 -4.51
C PRO A 219 -24.56 18.03 -3.51
N SER A 220 -25.85 18.17 -3.83
CA SER A 220 -26.82 18.86 -2.95
C SER A 220 -26.99 18.22 -1.57
N GLN A 221 -26.61 16.94 -1.42
CA GLN A 221 -26.77 16.15 -0.20
C GLN A 221 -25.51 16.08 0.67
N GLN A 222 -24.34 16.47 0.14
CA GLN A 222 -23.06 16.39 0.84
C GLN A 222 -22.23 17.63 0.50
N HIS A 223 -22.16 18.57 1.45
CA HIS A 223 -21.29 19.73 1.32
C HIS A 223 -19.84 19.34 1.62
N HIS A 224 -18.92 19.78 0.78
CA HIS A 224 -17.49 19.55 0.98
C HIS A 224 -16.71 20.83 0.64
N ASP A 225 -15.79 21.19 1.52
CA ASP A 225 -15.01 22.41 1.39
C ASP A 225 -13.76 22.19 0.54
N PHE A 226 -13.91 22.22 -0.78
CA PHE A 226 -12.75 22.14 -1.70
C PHE A 226 -11.83 23.35 -1.52
N PHE A 227 -12.37 24.56 -1.65
CA PHE A 227 -11.64 25.83 -1.55
C PHE A 227 -11.89 26.51 -0.20
N ILE A 228 -10.85 27.10 0.38
CA ILE A 228 -11.00 27.89 1.61
C ILE A 228 -11.85 29.15 1.35
N TYR A 229 -12.83 29.43 2.21
CA TYR A 229 -13.68 30.62 2.09
C TYR A 229 -13.90 31.31 3.44
N ARG A 230 -14.50 32.50 3.42
CA ARG A 230 -14.60 33.41 4.57
C ARG A 230 -15.25 32.81 5.83
N ASP A 231 -16.25 31.94 5.68
CA ASP A 231 -17.00 31.43 6.84
C ASP A 231 -16.39 30.14 7.41
N MET A 232 -15.24 29.69 6.87
CA MET A 232 -14.44 28.63 7.49
C MET A 232 -13.61 29.18 8.64
N GLU A 233 -13.19 28.27 9.53
CA GLU A 233 -12.25 28.59 10.60
C GLU A 233 -10.96 29.21 10.04
N SER A 234 -10.58 30.37 10.58
CA SER A 234 -9.47 31.22 10.11
C SER A 234 -9.55 31.70 8.65
N GLY A 235 -10.66 31.47 7.95
CA GLY A 235 -10.87 31.88 6.55
C GLY A 235 -11.22 33.37 6.38
N ASN A 236 -11.62 34.03 7.46
CA ASN A 236 -11.91 35.46 7.53
C ASN A 236 -10.65 36.32 7.76
N VAL A 237 -9.53 35.71 8.17
CA VAL A 237 -8.23 36.38 8.36
C VAL A 237 -7.78 36.99 7.02
N PRO A 238 -7.30 38.24 6.98
CA PRO A 238 -6.77 38.83 5.76
C PRO A 238 -5.54 38.06 5.27
N ARG A 239 -5.42 37.85 3.96
CA ARG A 239 -4.26 37.20 3.35
C ARG A 239 -3.08 38.16 3.28
N GLU A 240 -1.89 37.71 3.67
CA GLU A 240 -0.65 38.48 3.58
C GLU A 240 0.15 38.16 2.30
N ILE A 241 0.18 36.88 1.87
CA ILE A 241 1.04 36.43 0.77
C ILE A 241 0.32 35.61 -0.31
N ALA A 242 -0.83 35.02 -0.01
CA ALA A 242 -1.54 34.12 -0.91
C ALA A 242 -2.36 34.83 -2.01
N ASP A 243 -2.41 36.16 -2.04
CA ASP A 243 -3.00 36.89 -3.17
C ASP A 243 -2.15 36.72 -4.44
N GLY A 244 -2.80 36.29 -5.53
CA GLY A 244 -2.16 35.85 -6.77
C GLY A 244 -1.96 34.35 -6.89
N LEU A 245 -2.33 33.56 -5.87
CA LEU A 245 -2.39 32.09 -5.93
C LEU A 245 -3.51 31.64 -6.89
N VAL A 246 -3.23 30.69 -7.77
CA VAL A 246 -4.27 29.98 -8.54
C VAL A 246 -4.40 28.57 -7.98
N GLU A 247 -5.56 28.25 -7.43
CA GLU A 247 -5.89 26.88 -7.01
C GLU A 247 -6.65 26.15 -8.12
N ILE A 248 -6.56 24.81 -8.15
CA ILE A 248 -7.29 23.93 -9.05
C ILE A 248 -7.95 22.80 -8.27
N SER A 249 -9.18 22.44 -8.64
CA SER A 249 -9.89 21.25 -8.19
C SER A 249 -10.54 20.58 -9.38
N TRP A 250 -10.91 19.30 -9.24
CA TRP A 250 -11.48 18.51 -10.32
C TRP A 250 -12.79 17.87 -9.88
N TYR A 251 -13.70 17.74 -10.84
CA TYR A 251 -14.88 16.92 -10.71
C TYR A 251 -14.73 15.67 -11.60
N PHE A 252 -15.03 14.50 -11.03
CA PHE A 252 -15.04 13.21 -11.72
C PHE A 252 -16.40 12.51 -11.59
N PRO A 253 -17.01 12.04 -12.70
CA PRO A 253 -18.27 11.31 -12.66
C PRO A 253 -18.11 9.87 -12.13
N GLY A 254 -19.14 9.40 -11.42
CA GLY A 254 -19.29 8.01 -10.97
C GLY A 254 -20.06 7.11 -11.93
N GLY A 255 -20.59 7.66 -13.02
CA GLY A 255 -21.39 6.95 -14.02
C GLY A 255 -22.83 6.72 -13.60
N ARG A 256 -23.37 7.60 -12.75
CA ARG A 256 -24.76 7.59 -12.31
C ARG A 256 -25.41 8.90 -12.70
N GLU A 257 -26.19 8.89 -13.79
CA GLU A 257 -26.78 10.11 -14.39
C GLU A 257 -27.57 10.96 -13.39
N ASN A 258 -28.27 10.33 -12.45
CA ASN A 258 -29.10 11.04 -11.46
C ASN A 258 -28.31 11.69 -10.31
N LEU A 259 -27.07 11.24 -10.06
CA LEU A 259 -26.24 11.72 -8.94
C LEU A 259 -25.08 12.59 -9.43
N ASP A 260 -24.62 12.36 -10.66
CA ASP A 260 -23.48 13.09 -11.22
C ASP A 260 -23.85 14.54 -11.59
N LEU A 261 -22.96 15.47 -11.24
CA LEU A 261 -23.07 16.88 -11.62
C LEU A 261 -22.80 17.08 -13.11
N PHE A 262 -21.80 16.40 -13.66
CA PHE A 262 -21.37 16.49 -15.05
C PHE A 262 -21.10 15.09 -15.63
N ALA A 263 -21.33 14.89 -16.92
CA ALA A 263 -21.17 13.59 -17.61
C ALA A 263 -19.70 13.21 -17.88
N GLU A 264 -18.83 14.21 -17.93
CA GLU A 264 -17.41 14.13 -18.25
C GLU A 264 -16.61 14.86 -17.16
N PRO A 265 -15.32 14.53 -16.96
CA PRO A 265 -14.49 15.21 -15.97
C PRO A 265 -14.27 16.70 -16.31
N VAL A 266 -14.23 17.54 -15.29
CA VAL A 266 -14.08 19.00 -15.41
C VAL A 266 -13.03 19.51 -14.41
N ALA A 267 -12.10 20.33 -14.88
CA ALA A 267 -11.18 21.06 -14.01
C ALA A 267 -11.73 22.46 -13.70
N VAL A 268 -11.62 22.89 -12.46
CA VAL A 268 -12.08 24.22 -12.01
C VAL A 268 -10.93 24.94 -11.32
N THR A 269 -10.60 26.15 -11.77
CA THR A 269 -9.55 26.97 -11.16
C THR A 269 -10.11 28.19 -10.45
N ASN A 270 -9.39 28.63 -9.42
CA ASN A 270 -9.77 29.72 -8.54
C ASN A 270 -8.57 30.67 -8.34
N LEU A 271 -8.58 31.84 -8.99
CA LEU A 271 -7.57 32.89 -8.76
C LEU A 271 -7.87 33.66 -7.47
N ARG A 272 -6.95 33.67 -6.52
CA ARG A 272 -7.03 34.45 -5.27
C ARG A 272 -6.56 35.89 -5.49
N GLY A 273 -7.23 36.84 -4.84
CA GLY A 273 -6.98 38.27 -5.03
C GLY A 273 -7.77 38.86 -6.19
N ASP A 274 -7.46 40.12 -6.52
CA ASP A 274 -8.05 40.86 -7.63
C ASP A 274 -7.28 40.61 -8.94
N THR A 275 -8.01 40.48 -10.05
CA THR A 275 -7.45 40.33 -11.40
C THR A 275 -6.63 41.54 -11.84
N GLU A 276 -7.00 42.76 -11.41
CA GLU A 276 -6.26 43.98 -11.79
C GLU A 276 -4.82 43.97 -11.25
N SER A 277 -4.63 43.37 -10.06
CA SER A 277 -3.32 43.25 -9.42
C SER A 277 -2.50 42.05 -9.91
N HIS A 278 -3.11 41.09 -10.61
CA HIS A 278 -2.49 39.80 -10.96
C HIS A 278 -2.74 39.43 -12.43
N TRP A 279 -2.38 40.35 -13.32
CA TRP A 279 -2.62 40.22 -14.76
C TRP A 279 -1.98 38.98 -15.38
N LEU A 280 -0.76 38.60 -14.96
CA LEU A 280 -0.06 37.44 -15.51
C LEU A 280 -0.83 36.14 -15.25
N GLN A 281 -1.29 35.94 -14.01
CA GLN A 281 -2.10 34.79 -13.63
C GLN A 281 -3.46 34.80 -14.32
N PHE A 282 -4.08 35.97 -14.46
CA PHE A 282 -5.33 36.12 -15.20
C PHE A 282 -5.15 35.74 -16.68
N SER A 283 -4.12 36.27 -17.34
CA SER A 283 -3.76 35.94 -18.73
C SER A 283 -3.58 34.43 -18.89
N PHE A 284 -2.80 33.80 -18.01
CA PHE A 284 -2.66 32.34 -17.99
C PHE A 284 -4.01 31.63 -17.89
N SER A 285 -4.83 31.97 -16.89
CA SER A 285 -6.17 31.39 -16.70
C SER A 285 -7.04 31.55 -17.94
N THR A 286 -6.99 32.69 -18.64
CA THR A 286 -7.79 32.91 -19.85
C THR A 286 -7.37 32.03 -21.03
N VAL A 287 -6.06 31.78 -21.19
CA VAL A 287 -5.54 30.98 -22.30
C VAL A 287 -5.80 29.50 -22.08
N VAL A 288 -5.62 28.99 -20.86
CA VAL A 288 -5.77 27.56 -20.57
C VAL A 288 -7.23 27.11 -20.47
N SER A 289 -8.14 28.04 -20.15
CA SER A 289 -9.54 27.72 -19.86
C SER A 289 -10.42 27.66 -21.09
N SER A 290 -11.43 26.79 -21.00
CA SER A 290 -12.55 26.74 -21.93
C SER A 290 -13.53 27.90 -21.69
N ALA A 291 -13.69 28.30 -20.41
CA ALA A 291 -14.52 29.43 -20.02
C ALA A 291 -13.95 30.12 -18.76
N VAL A 292 -14.19 31.42 -18.65
CA VAL A 292 -13.79 32.24 -17.50
C VAL A 292 -15.02 32.95 -16.93
N PHE A 293 -15.35 32.64 -15.68
CA PHE A 293 -16.38 33.31 -14.89
C PHE A 293 -15.75 34.42 -14.05
N ILE A 294 -16.16 35.66 -14.29
CA ILE A 294 -15.74 36.84 -13.55
C ILE A 294 -16.82 37.22 -12.56
N VAL A 295 -16.51 37.12 -11.28
CA VAL A 295 -17.35 37.64 -10.20
C VAL A 295 -17.04 39.12 -10.05
N THR A 296 -18.02 39.98 -10.26
CA THR A 296 -17.88 41.43 -10.12
C THR A 296 -19.15 42.10 -9.61
N GLU A 297 -19.00 43.32 -9.08
CA GLU A 297 -20.12 44.22 -8.76
C GLU A 297 -20.25 45.38 -9.78
N SER A 298 -19.26 45.59 -10.67
CA SER A 298 -19.30 46.53 -11.82
C SER A 298 -18.46 46.05 -13.01
N ILE A 299 -18.81 46.38 -14.26
CA ILE A 299 -18.29 45.66 -15.46
C ILE A 299 -17.40 46.51 -16.37
N THR A 300 -16.31 45.92 -16.86
CA THR A 300 -15.63 46.27 -18.12
C THR A 300 -15.21 45.02 -18.93
N THR A 301 -16.02 44.64 -19.93
CA THR A 301 -15.65 43.90 -21.17
C THR A 301 -15.41 42.37 -21.18
N LYS A 302 -15.97 41.66 -22.21
CA LYS A 302 -15.63 40.33 -22.81
C LYS A 302 -15.58 39.01 -22.00
N TYR A 303 -16.31 38.86 -20.89
CA TYR A 303 -16.30 37.62 -20.09
C TYR A 303 -17.70 37.17 -19.63
N TYR A 304 -17.82 35.95 -19.07
CA TYR A 304 -19.04 35.56 -18.36
C TYR A 304 -19.07 36.29 -17.01
N PHE A 305 -20.10 37.08 -16.76
CA PHE A 305 -20.20 37.89 -15.55
C PHE A 305 -21.17 37.26 -14.56
N ILE A 306 -20.67 37.02 -13.34
CA ILE A 306 -21.50 36.75 -12.16
C ILE A 306 -21.66 38.08 -11.43
N LEU A 307 -22.86 38.66 -11.51
CA LEU A 307 -23.18 39.91 -10.84
C LEU A 307 -23.93 39.65 -9.54
N ASN A 308 -23.42 40.19 -8.44
CA ASN A 308 -24.10 40.18 -7.15
C ASN A 308 -24.67 41.57 -6.85
N CYS A 309 -25.98 41.74 -7.02
CA CYS A 309 -26.66 43.05 -6.93
C CYS A 309 -27.08 43.43 -5.49
N LYS A 310 -26.39 42.93 -4.46
CA LYS A 310 -26.85 43.08 -3.07
C LYS A 310 -26.73 44.51 -2.52
N ASN A 311 -25.74 45.28 -2.97
CA ASN A 311 -25.42 46.62 -2.42
C ASN A 311 -25.34 47.75 -3.47
N GLY A 312 -25.56 47.47 -4.75
CA GLY A 312 -25.50 48.46 -5.84
C GLY A 312 -26.86 48.71 -6.49
N ASN A 313 -27.07 49.91 -7.06
CA ASN A 313 -28.29 50.27 -7.78
C ASN A 313 -28.49 49.33 -9.00
N PRO A 314 -29.46 48.38 -8.98
CA PRO A 314 -29.58 47.37 -10.03
C PRO A 314 -29.86 48.02 -11.39
N LYS A 315 -30.61 49.13 -11.40
CA LYS A 315 -30.99 49.87 -12.60
C LYS A 315 -29.81 50.54 -13.33
N GLU A 316 -28.80 51.03 -12.60
CA GLU A 316 -27.62 51.65 -13.20
C GLU A 316 -26.66 50.61 -13.78
N THR A 317 -26.47 49.50 -13.07
CA THR A 317 -25.64 48.37 -13.54
C THR A 317 -26.26 47.69 -14.77
N LEU A 318 -27.58 47.51 -14.80
CA LEU A 318 -28.31 46.99 -15.97
C LEU A 318 -28.28 47.98 -17.15
N GLY A 319 -28.37 49.29 -16.87
CA GLY A 319 -28.26 50.36 -17.87
C GLY A 319 -26.89 50.43 -18.51
N PHE A 320 -25.82 50.18 -17.74
CA PHE A 320 -24.44 50.12 -18.23
C PHE A 320 -24.18 48.84 -19.04
N LEU A 321 -24.70 47.71 -18.58
CA LEU A 321 -24.69 46.43 -19.31
C LEU A 321 -25.36 46.51 -20.68
N ASN A 322 -26.54 47.14 -20.78
CA ASN A 322 -27.25 47.29 -22.04
C ASN A 322 -26.51 48.21 -23.04
N LYS A 323 -25.70 49.16 -22.55
CA LYS A 323 -24.82 50.00 -23.38
C LYS A 323 -23.57 49.26 -23.86
N LEU A 324 -23.03 48.36 -23.03
CA LEU A 324 -21.82 47.58 -23.33
C LEU A 324 -22.09 46.29 -24.11
N ALA A 325 -23.30 45.72 -24.03
CA ALA A 325 -23.70 44.50 -24.72
C ALA A 325 -23.38 44.49 -26.24
N PRO A 326 -23.68 45.54 -27.03
CA PRO A 326 -23.32 45.58 -28.44
C PRO A 326 -21.83 45.79 -28.71
N VAL A 327 -21.09 46.44 -27.80
CA VAL A 327 -19.63 46.68 -27.92
C VAL A 327 -18.83 45.40 -27.68
N LEU A 328 -19.41 44.46 -26.92
CA LEU A 328 -18.73 43.27 -26.41
C LEU A 328 -19.22 41.96 -27.00
N ASN A 329 -20.24 41.99 -27.89
CA ASN A 329 -20.96 40.83 -28.39
C ASN A 329 -21.44 39.90 -27.25
N LEU A 330 -21.90 40.47 -26.14
CA LEU A 330 -22.42 39.68 -25.01
C LEU A 330 -23.81 39.14 -25.35
N SER A 331 -23.98 37.83 -25.29
CA SER A 331 -25.28 37.18 -25.43
C SER A 331 -25.94 36.99 -24.06
N LYS A 332 -27.28 37.08 -23.95
CA LYS A 332 -28.04 36.86 -22.70
C LYS A 332 -27.59 35.64 -21.84
N PRO A 333 -27.22 34.47 -22.40
CA PRO A 333 -26.76 33.33 -21.58
C PRO A 333 -25.40 33.55 -20.87
N GLN A 334 -24.64 34.60 -21.19
CA GLN A 334 -23.32 34.85 -20.61
C GLN A 334 -23.35 35.70 -19.33
N LEU A 335 -24.53 36.20 -18.95
CA LEU A 335 -24.73 37.00 -17.75
C LEU A 335 -25.53 36.22 -16.71
N LEU A 336 -24.92 35.96 -15.56
CA LEU A 336 -25.58 35.32 -14.41
C LEU A 336 -25.77 36.37 -13.31
N VAL A 337 -27.02 36.79 -13.11
CA VAL A 337 -27.37 37.79 -12.09
C VAL A 337 -27.90 37.09 -10.85
N LYS A 338 -27.36 37.50 -9.70
CA LYS A 338 -27.87 37.14 -8.38
C LYS A 338 -28.59 38.34 -7.76
N ASP A 339 -29.91 38.28 -7.79
CA ASP A 339 -30.78 39.28 -7.17
C ASP A 339 -31.04 38.96 -5.70
N SER A 340 -31.54 39.94 -4.93
CA SER A 340 -31.89 39.78 -3.50
C SER A 340 -32.95 38.71 -3.24
N THR A 341 -33.78 38.39 -4.25
CA THR A 341 -34.85 37.39 -4.19
C THR A 341 -34.42 35.99 -4.60
N THR A 342 -33.25 35.82 -5.24
CA THR A 342 -32.79 34.51 -5.74
C THR A 342 -32.11 33.74 -4.61
N ASN A 343 -32.63 32.56 -4.28
CA ASN A 343 -31.99 31.66 -3.32
C ASN A 343 -30.61 31.22 -3.85
N ASN A 344 -29.63 31.07 -2.96
CA ASN A 344 -28.30 30.55 -3.27
C ASN A 344 -28.37 29.21 -4.04
N ALA A 345 -29.25 28.31 -3.63
CA ALA A 345 -29.40 27.00 -4.29
C ALA A 345 -29.85 27.12 -5.76
N GLU A 346 -30.81 28.01 -6.04
CA GLU A 346 -31.28 28.27 -7.41
C GLU A 346 -30.17 28.90 -8.26
N PHE A 347 -29.41 29.84 -7.67
CA PHE A 347 -28.27 30.46 -8.34
C PHE A 347 -27.16 29.44 -8.68
N VAL A 348 -26.84 28.53 -7.75
CA VAL A 348 -25.90 27.43 -7.98
C VAL A 348 -26.37 26.53 -9.13
N GLN A 349 -27.66 26.23 -9.21
CA GLN A 349 -28.21 25.46 -10.33
C GLN A 349 -28.09 26.19 -11.68
N LYS A 350 -28.28 27.52 -11.70
CA LYS A 350 -28.04 28.35 -12.91
C LYS A 350 -26.58 28.26 -13.36
N VAL A 351 -25.62 28.35 -12.43
CA VAL A 351 -24.18 28.18 -12.73
C VAL A 351 -23.88 26.77 -13.23
N LYS A 352 -24.39 25.71 -12.55
CA LYS A 352 -24.25 24.31 -13.00
C LYS A 352 -24.79 24.11 -14.41
N SER A 353 -25.93 24.73 -14.74
CA SER A 353 -26.57 24.66 -16.06
C SER A 353 -25.75 25.39 -17.13
N ALA A 354 -25.18 26.55 -16.81
CA ALA A 354 -24.28 27.27 -17.70
C ALA A 354 -23.02 26.45 -18.02
N ILE A 355 -22.42 25.81 -17.00
CA ILE A 355 -21.29 24.89 -17.18
C ILE A 355 -21.69 23.71 -18.06
N LYS A 356 -22.84 23.07 -17.82
CA LYS A 356 -23.36 21.99 -18.68
C LYS A 356 -23.52 22.44 -20.14
N GLY A 357 -24.03 23.65 -20.36
CA GLY A 357 -24.13 24.23 -21.71
C GLY A 357 -22.77 24.38 -22.40
N ILE A 358 -21.76 24.86 -21.68
CA ILE A 358 -20.37 24.97 -22.18
C ILE A 358 -19.83 23.59 -22.53
N MET A 359 -20.05 22.59 -21.67
CA MET A 359 -19.61 21.22 -21.87
C MET A 359 -20.21 20.57 -23.13
N SER A 360 -21.46 20.89 -23.46
CA SER A 360 -22.13 20.40 -24.67
C SER A 360 -21.64 21.10 -25.96
N SER A 361 -21.00 22.26 -25.86
CA SER A 361 -20.56 23.09 -27.00
C SER A 361 -19.13 22.79 -27.49
N SER A 362 -18.68 21.53 -27.39
CA SER A 362 -17.31 21.10 -27.74
C SER A 362 -16.21 22.00 -27.14
N PRO A 363 -16.05 22.00 -25.80
CA PRO A 363 -15.14 22.93 -25.13
C PRO A 363 -13.67 22.62 -25.46
N LYS A 364 -12.83 23.67 -25.45
CA LYS A 364 -11.36 23.50 -25.47
C LYS A 364 -10.95 22.58 -24.32
N ARG A 365 -10.23 21.50 -24.62
CA ARG A 365 -9.67 20.60 -23.61
C ARG A 365 -8.15 20.79 -23.55
N THR A 366 -7.63 20.95 -22.34
CA THR A 366 -6.20 21.15 -22.09
C THR A 366 -5.81 20.22 -20.95
N ASN A 367 -4.70 19.52 -21.07
CA ASN A 367 -4.10 18.76 -19.97
C ASN A 367 -3.04 19.62 -19.23
N LEU A 368 -2.56 19.19 -18.06
CA LEU A 368 -1.64 20.01 -17.27
C LEU A 368 -0.28 20.21 -17.97
N GLU A 369 0.19 19.22 -18.74
CA GLU A 369 1.42 19.36 -19.53
C GLU A 369 1.27 20.44 -20.62
N GLY A 370 0.10 20.52 -21.26
CA GLY A 370 -0.25 21.60 -22.19
C GLY A 370 -0.36 22.96 -21.50
N MET A 371 -0.86 23.01 -20.25
CA MET A 371 -0.82 24.23 -19.44
C MET A 371 0.62 24.66 -19.15
N ALA A 372 1.55 23.73 -18.94
CA ALA A 372 2.96 24.03 -18.74
C ALA A 372 3.61 24.65 -19.98
N VAL A 373 3.23 24.23 -21.20
CA VAL A 373 3.67 24.91 -22.44
C VAL A 373 3.21 26.37 -22.45
N THR A 374 1.92 26.61 -22.16
CA THR A 374 1.37 27.98 -22.08
C THR A 374 2.05 28.80 -20.99
N ALA A 375 2.36 28.20 -19.83
CA ALA A 375 3.07 28.84 -18.74
C ALA A 375 4.46 29.33 -19.20
N ARG A 376 5.22 28.48 -19.92
CA ARG A 376 6.53 28.85 -20.48
C ARG A 376 6.43 30.00 -21.48
N GLU A 377 5.45 29.99 -22.37
CA GLU A 377 5.20 31.07 -23.34
C GLU A 377 4.90 32.40 -22.66
N LEU A 378 4.18 32.37 -21.53
CA LEU A 378 3.87 33.56 -20.72
C LEU A 378 5.01 33.94 -19.74
N GLY A 379 6.14 33.21 -19.77
CA GLY A 379 7.30 33.48 -18.92
C GLY A 379 7.16 33.04 -17.45
N ILE A 380 6.16 32.21 -17.14
CA ILE A 380 5.95 31.57 -15.83
C ILE A 380 6.94 30.39 -15.70
N GLN A 381 7.53 30.22 -14.51
CA GLN A 381 8.45 29.11 -14.23
C GLN A 381 7.67 27.81 -14.02
N VAL A 382 8.17 26.69 -14.51
CA VAL A 382 7.63 25.35 -14.20
C VAL A 382 8.61 24.66 -13.24
N ASP A 383 8.10 24.10 -12.15
CA ASP A 383 8.91 23.39 -11.15
C ASP A 383 9.71 22.20 -11.73
N GLU A 384 9.19 21.55 -12.77
CA GLU A 384 9.82 20.46 -13.50
C GLU A 384 11.01 20.89 -14.37
N ASP A 385 11.15 22.18 -14.70
CA ASP A 385 12.24 22.71 -15.57
C ASP A 385 13.60 22.81 -14.84
N ARG A 386 13.69 22.35 -13.58
CA ARG A 386 14.95 22.26 -12.84
C ARG A 386 15.93 21.31 -13.55
N LYS A 387 17.22 21.65 -13.55
CA LYS A 387 18.26 20.91 -14.27
C LYS A 387 18.36 19.46 -13.80
N GLU A 388 18.27 19.26 -12.49
CA GLU A 388 18.33 17.96 -11.82
C GLU A 388 17.17 17.05 -12.27
N CYS A 389 15.95 17.62 -12.33
CA CYS A 389 14.75 16.91 -12.76
C CYS A 389 14.81 16.54 -14.26
N GLN A 390 15.27 17.46 -15.11
CA GLN A 390 15.38 17.24 -16.56
C GLN A 390 16.50 16.24 -16.91
N SER A 391 17.64 16.31 -16.22
CA SER A 391 18.75 15.35 -16.33
C SER A 391 18.27 13.94 -16.02
N ALA A 392 17.63 13.76 -14.86
CA ALA A 392 17.09 12.48 -14.42
C ALA A 392 15.98 11.95 -15.35
N SER A 393 15.10 12.83 -15.84
CA SER A 393 14.05 12.49 -16.81
C SER A 393 14.63 11.91 -18.09
N LYS A 394 15.70 12.52 -18.62
CA LYS A 394 16.37 12.05 -19.84
C LYS A 394 16.94 10.64 -19.65
N GLN A 395 17.63 10.39 -18.54
CA GLN A 395 18.20 9.06 -18.26
C GLN A 395 17.12 7.99 -18.06
N ALA A 396 16.04 8.31 -17.32
CA ALA A 396 14.91 7.40 -17.18
C ALA A 396 14.30 7.07 -18.55
N ARG A 397 14.11 8.08 -19.41
CA ARG A 397 13.53 7.90 -20.75
C ARG A 397 14.34 6.97 -21.64
N GLU A 398 15.66 6.95 -21.53
CA GLU A 398 16.52 6.04 -22.29
C GLU A 398 16.20 4.57 -22.02
N ILE A 399 15.86 4.22 -20.77
CA ILE A 399 15.42 2.86 -20.40
C ILE A 399 13.96 2.63 -20.84
N ILE A 400 13.08 3.59 -20.61
CA ILE A 400 11.64 3.45 -20.88
C ILE A 400 11.35 3.22 -22.37
N VAL A 401 12.11 3.83 -23.29
CA VAL A 401 11.93 3.64 -24.74
C VAL A 401 12.18 2.20 -25.19
N GLU A 402 12.97 1.42 -24.44
CA GLU A 402 13.22 0.00 -24.70
C GLU A 402 12.02 -0.89 -24.32
N ILE A 403 11.16 -0.41 -23.41
CA ILE A 403 10.01 -1.14 -22.86
C ILE A 403 8.78 -0.93 -23.75
N LYS A 404 8.66 -1.73 -24.81
CA LYS A 404 7.45 -1.75 -25.68
C LYS A 404 6.38 -2.72 -25.17
N ASP A 405 6.81 -3.94 -24.87
CA ASP A 405 5.98 -5.03 -24.34
C ASP A 405 6.60 -5.45 -23.01
N VAL A 406 5.83 -5.33 -21.92
CA VAL A 406 6.33 -5.61 -20.57
C VAL A 406 6.66 -7.08 -20.38
N ALA A 407 5.80 -7.99 -20.84
CA ALA A 407 6.00 -9.42 -20.65
C ALA A 407 7.18 -9.94 -21.49
N LYS A 408 7.38 -9.39 -22.69
CA LYS A 408 8.58 -9.66 -23.49
C LYS A 408 9.83 -9.05 -22.86
N TYR A 409 9.76 -7.79 -22.42
CA TYR A 409 10.88 -7.11 -21.78
C TYR A 409 11.35 -7.87 -20.52
N LYS A 410 10.44 -8.32 -19.66
CA LYS A 410 10.80 -9.14 -18.49
C LYS A 410 11.56 -10.42 -18.88
N ARG A 411 11.06 -11.17 -19.85
CA ARG A 411 11.70 -12.41 -20.32
C ARG A 411 13.08 -12.17 -20.94
N ASP A 412 13.21 -11.10 -21.71
CA ASP A 412 14.44 -10.82 -22.45
C ASP A 412 15.50 -10.13 -21.56
N MET A 413 15.07 -9.26 -20.64
CA MET A 413 15.92 -8.32 -19.89
C MET A 413 16.09 -8.63 -18.40
N LEU A 414 15.13 -9.35 -17.80
CA LEU A 414 15.09 -9.69 -16.38
C LEU A 414 15.09 -11.22 -16.23
N ARG A 415 16.14 -11.85 -16.75
CA ARG A 415 16.24 -13.32 -16.91
C ARG A 415 16.49 -14.05 -15.60
N LEU A 416 17.22 -13.42 -14.68
CA LEU A 416 17.67 -14.07 -13.45
C LEU A 416 16.53 -14.32 -12.47
N GLN A 417 15.55 -13.42 -12.44
CA GLN A 417 14.36 -13.55 -11.58
C GLN A 417 13.22 -14.38 -12.19
N GLY A 418 13.40 -14.93 -13.39
CA GLY A 418 12.44 -15.82 -14.05
C GLY A 418 12.63 -17.28 -13.66
N ASP A 419 12.57 -18.17 -14.66
CA ASP A 419 12.63 -19.63 -14.48
C ASP A 419 13.85 -20.10 -13.66
N LEU A 420 15.01 -19.43 -13.82
CA LEU A 420 16.23 -19.76 -13.07
C LEU A 420 16.04 -19.62 -11.55
N LEU A 421 15.41 -18.54 -11.08
CA LEU A 421 15.16 -18.31 -9.65
C LEU A 421 14.07 -19.24 -9.13
N GLU A 422 13.05 -19.54 -9.93
CA GLU A 422 11.99 -20.47 -9.56
C GLU A 422 12.56 -21.90 -9.38
N GLU A 423 13.38 -22.37 -10.32
CA GLU A 423 14.07 -23.66 -10.20
C GLU A 423 15.04 -23.69 -9.01
N LEU A 424 15.79 -22.61 -8.79
CA LEU A 424 16.69 -22.49 -7.66
C LEU A 424 15.94 -22.58 -6.33
N SER A 425 14.83 -21.85 -6.18
CA SER A 425 13.98 -21.90 -4.98
C SER A 425 13.44 -23.31 -4.73
N LYS A 426 13.01 -24.02 -5.78
CA LYS A 426 12.58 -25.42 -5.69
C LYS A 426 13.70 -26.34 -5.23
N VAL A 427 14.91 -26.17 -5.77
CA VAL A 427 16.10 -26.96 -5.39
C VAL A 427 16.52 -26.67 -3.94
N GLU A 428 16.52 -25.40 -3.52
CA GLU A 428 16.84 -25.00 -2.15
C GLU A 428 15.85 -25.56 -1.13
N LYS A 429 14.56 -25.51 -1.45
CA LYS A 429 13.51 -26.13 -0.64
C LYS A 429 13.68 -27.64 -0.61
N GLU A 430 13.91 -28.29 -1.75
CA GLU A 430 14.10 -29.74 -1.83
C GLU A 430 15.35 -30.22 -1.09
N LEU A 431 16.43 -29.44 -1.06
CA LEU A 431 17.64 -29.75 -0.28
C LEU A 431 17.32 -29.83 1.22
N CYS A 432 16.41 -28.99 1.71
CA CYS A 432 15.98 -28.99 3.10
C CYS A 432 14.94 -30.08 3.40
N ARG A 433 14.09 -30.39 2.41
CA ARG A 433 12.83 -31.13 2.58
C ARG A 433 12.91 -32.59 2.16
N MET A 434 13.79 -32.90 1.21
CA MET A 434 14.10 -34.24 0.69
C MET A 434 12.85 -35.06 0.30
N ARG A 435 11.83 -34.41 -0.32
CA ARG A 435 10.55 -35.08 -0.65
C ARG A 435 10.71 -36.15 -1.73
N ARG A 436 11.65 -35.96 -2.65
CA ARG A 436 11.86 -36.80 -3.84
C ARG A 436 13.09 -37.71 -3.72
N GLN A 437 13.58 -37.94 -2.50
CA GLN A 437 14.76 -38.76 -2.25
C GLN A 437 14.67 -40.19 -2.84
N GLY A 438 13.49 -40.81 -2.76
CA GLY A 438 13.29 -42.19 -3.22
C GLY A 438 14.21 -43.19 -2.52
N GLU A 439 14.81 -44.11 -3.27
CA GLU A 439 15.77 -45.12 -2.79
C GLU A 439 17.22 -44.60 -2.69
N THR A 440 17.47 -43.35 -3.09
CA THR A 440 18.82 -42.79 -3.16
C THR A 440 19.37 -42.51 -1.76
N ALA A 441 20.66 -42.82 -1.53
CA ALA A 441 21.31 -42.52 -0.27
C ALA A 441 21.27 -41.00 0.03
N THR A 442 21.00 -40.64 1.29
CA THR A 442 20.72 -39.25 1.70
C THR A 442 21.84 -38.27 1.34
N GLU A 443 23.10 -38.66 1.52
CA GLU A 443 24.23 -37.79 1.23
C GLU A 443 24.48 -37.64 -0.28
N ASP A 444 24.27 -38.70 -1.07
CA ASP A 444 24.40 -38.64 -2.53
C ASP A 444 23.34 -37.74 -3.15
N TYR A 445 22.09 -37.84 -2.68
CA TYR A 445 20.99 -37.00 -3.13
C TYR A 445 21.22 -35.52 -2.77
N LYS A 446 21.70 -35.23 -1.55
CA LYS A 446 22.10 -33.87 -1.16
C LYS A 446 23.26 -33.34 -2.01
N CYS A 447 24.23 -34.18 -2.35
CA CYS A 447 25.34 -33.77 -3.22
C CYS A 447 24.84 -33.40 -4.62
N GLN A 448 23.96 -34.21 -5.23
CA GLN A 448 23.35 -33.91 -6.52
C GLN A 448 22.57 -32.59 -6.51
N LEU A 449 21.80 -32.33 -5.44
CA LEU A 449 21.06 -31.08 -5.30
C LEU A 449 21.98 -29.87 -5.10
N ARG A 450 23.08 -30.00 -4.34
CA ARG A 450 24.09 -28.94 -4.22
C ARG A 450 24.78 -28.65 -5.55
N GLU A 451 25.16 -29.69 -6.30
CA GLU A 451 25.74 -29.52 -7.64
C GLU A 451 24.75 -28.78 -8.56
N LYS A 452 23.48 -29.19 -8.57
CA LYS A 452 22.43 -28.51 -9.34
C LYS A 452 22.25 -27.05 -8.91
N GLN A 453 22.28 -26.75 -7.61
CA GLN A 453 22.19 -25.39 -7.10
C GLN A 453 23.37 -24.53 -7.60
N LEU A 454 24.59 -25.08 -7.55
CA LEU A 454 25.80 -24.40 -8.02
C LEU A 454 25.77 -24.17 -9.53
N ASP A 455 25.30 -25.15 -10.30
CA ASP A 455 25.16 -25.00 -11.76
C ASP A 455 24.14 -23.91 -12.12
N LEU A 456 23.00 -23.83 -11.41
CA LEU A 456 22.05 -22.73 -11.59
C LEU A 456 22.68 -21.37 -11.25
N ARG A 457 23.48 -21.26 -10.17
CA ARG A 457 24.21 -20.02 -9.84
C ARG A 457 25.28 -19.68 -10.87
N ARG A 458 25.95 -20.68 -11.47
CA ARG A 458 26.90 -20.47 -12.57
C ARG A 458 26.18 -19.97 -13.82
N GLN A 459 25.03 -20.53 -14.17
CA GLN A 459 24.20 -20.04 -15.27
C GLN A 459 23.77 -18.59 -15.04
N GLN A 460 23.33 -18.24 -13.82
CA GLN A 460 23.00 -16.87 -13.46
C GLN A 460 24.21 -15.91 -13.61
N ASN A 461 25.40 -16.32 -13.16
CA ASN A 461 26.62 -15.51 -13.25
C ASN A 461 27.18 -15.42 -14.69
N GLN A 462 26.79 -16.32 -15.60
CA GLN A 462 27.15 -16.27 -17.02
C GLN A 462 26.24 -15.35 -17.84
N CYS A 463 25.12 -14.90 -17.28
CA CYS A 463 24.26 -13.93 -17.95
C CYS A 463 24.93 -12.56 -18.04
N ASP A 464 24.93 -11.97 -19.23
CA ASP A 464 25.46 -10.63 -19.44
C ASP A 464 24.52 -9.54 -18.89
N LEU A 465 25.12 -8.47 -18.37
CA LEU A 465 24.40 -7.24 -18.07
C LEU A 465 23.90 -6.60 -19.37
N ILE A 466 22.60 -6.35 -19.45
CA ILE A 466 21.99 -5.74 -20.62
C ILE A 466 21.97 -4.21 -20.46
N ASP A 467 22.00 -3.49 -21.58
CA ASP A 467 22.12 -2.02 -21.66
C ASP A 467 21.15 -1.28 -20.71
N GLY A 468 19.87 -1.67 -20.67
CA GLY A 468 18.89 -1.08 -19.76
C GLY A 468 19.24 -1.21 -18.27
N LEU A 469 19.83 -2.34 -17.84
CA LEU A 469 20.30 -2.53 -16.46
C LEU A 469 21.58 -1.75 -16.18
N ILE A 470 22.49 -1.66 -17.15
CA ILE A 470 23.71 -0.84 -17.02
C ILE A 470 23.34 0.63 -16.81
N LYS A 471 22.40 1.15 -17.62
CA LYS A 471 21.85 2.49 -17.45
C LYS A 471 21.17 2.66 -16.09
N PHE A 472 20.44 1.65 -15.63
CA PHE A 472 19.80 1.69 -14.31
C PHE A 472 20.82 1.74 -13.17
N ILE A 473 21.86 0.90 -13.20
CA ILE A 473 22.98 0.91 -12.23
C ILE A 473 23.67 2.28 -12.25
N SER A 474 23.93 2.83 -13.45
CA SER A 474 24.50 4.16 -13.60
C SER A 474 23.62 5.24 -12.96
N GLY A 475 22.29 5.17 -13.18
CA GLY A 475 21.31 6.08 -12.59
C GLY A 475 21.27 6.02 -11.05
N ILE A 476 21.33 4.84 -10.45
CA ILE A 476 21.30 4.69 -8.98
C ILE A 476 22.67 4.87 -8.30
N GLY A 477 23.76 4.68 -9.03
CA GLY A 477 25.12 4.70 -8.48
C GLY A 477 25.89 6.00 -8.73
N GLN A 478 25.77 6.60 -9.90
CA GLN A 478 26.60 7.75 -10.32
C GLN A 478 25.90 9.10 -10.16
N LEU A 479 24.56 9.13 -10.13
CA LEU A 479 23.83 10.38 -9.96
C LEU A 479 23.98 10.96 -8.55
N PRO A 480 24.04 12.29 -8.40
CA PRO A 480 23.88 12.95 -7.10
C PRO A 480 22.57 12.53 -6.42
N SER A 481 22.53 12.54 -5.07
CA SER A 481 21.36 12.06 -4.29
C SER A 481 20.03 12.66 -4.78
N ILE A 482 19.95 13.96 -5.04
CA ILE A 482 18.70 14.60 -5.53
C ILE A 482 18.30 14.08 -6.92
N GLU A 483 19.24 13.99 -7.87
CA GLU A 483 18.98 13.47 -9.22
C GLU A 483 18.58 12.00 -9.18
N LYS A 484 19.17 11.21 -8.27
CA LYS A 484 18.81 9.80 -8.03
C LYS A 484 17.34 9.65 -7.64
N HIS A 485 16.85 10.47 -6.72
CA HIS A 485 15.43 10.45 -6.33
C HIS A 485 14.51 10.83 -7.49
N TYR A 486 14.88 11.85 -8.27
CA TYR A 486 14.13 12.21 -9.47
C TYR A 486 14.12 11.05 -10.48
N PHE A 487 15.24 10.39 -10.69
CA PHE A 487 15.39 9.27 -11.61
C PHE A 487 14.48 8.11 -11.22
N LEU A 488 14.51 7.69 -9.95
CA LEU A 488 13.65 6.62 -9.45
C LEU A 488 12.15 6.98 -9.52
N LYS A 489 11.80 8.24 -9.24
CA LYS A 489 10.42 8.74 -9.40
C LYS A 489 9.98 8.76 -10.86
N TRP A 490 10.82 9.21 -11.78
CA TRP A 490 10.54 9.18 -13.22
C TRP A 490 10.38 7.75 -13.75
N MET A 491 11.23 6.83 -13.30
CA MET A 491 11.10 5.40 -13.59
C MET A 491 9.74 4.89 -13.10
N LYS A 492 9.38 5.14 -11.83
CA LYS A 492 8.07 4.76 -11.28
C LYS A 492 6.92 5.31 -12.12
N PHE A 493 6.86 6.62 -12.37
CA PHE A 493 5.75 7.22 -13.11
C PHE A 493 5.59 6.65 -14.51
N SER A 494 6.71 6.44 -15.20
CA SER A 494 6.72 5.93 -16.58
C SER A 494 6.29 4.45 -16.63
N LEU A 495 6.83 3.62 -15.73
CA LEU A 495 6.48 2.20 -15.63
C LEU A 495 5.02 2.01 -15.24
N ASP A 496 4.52 2.83 -14.30
CA ASP A 496 3.13 2.80 -13.88
C ASP A 496 2.17 3.20 -15.00
N HIS A 497 2.56 4.18 -15.84
CA HIS A 497 1.79 4.59 -17.01
C HIS A 497 1.74 3.46 -18.06
N ILE A 498 2.88 2.87 -18.43
CA ILE A 498 2.95 1.72 -19.35
C ILE A 498 2.10 0.55 -18.84
N THR A 499 2.20 0.25 -17.54
CA THR A 499 1.43 -0.83 -16.92
C THR A 499 -0.07 -0.56 -17.02
N ARG A 500 -0.52 0.68 -16.75
CA ARG A 500 -1.94 1.06 -16.85
C ARG A 500 -2.48 0.97 -18.28
N GLU A 501 -1.74 1.46 -19.27
CA GLU A 501 -2.14 1.38 -20.67
C GLU A 501 -2.28 -0.07 -21.15
N ASN A 502 -1.34 -0.94 -20.78
CA ASN A 502 -1.37 -2.35 -21.16
C ASN A 502 -2.47 -3.12 -20.42
N LEU A 503 -2.63 -2.89 -19.10
CA LEU A 503 -3.72 -3.48 -18.33
C LEU A 503 -5.08 -3.09 -18.92
N PHE A 504 -5.28 -1.83 -19.28
CA PHE A 504 -6.55 -1.39 -19.88
C PHE A 504 -6.90 -2.19 -21.14
N LYS A 505 -5.92 -2.41 -22.03
CA LYS A 505 -6.09 -3.24 -23.24
C LYS A 505 -6.40 -4.71 -22.91
N LEU A 506 -5.68 -5.29 -21.95
CA LEU A 506 -5.89 -6.69 -21.52
C LEU A 506 -7.26 -6.89 -20.86
N TRP A 507 -7.72 -5.95 -20.04
CA TRP A 507 -9.04 -6.01 -19.42
C TRP A 507 -10.17 -5.92 -20.45
N ASP A 508 -9.99 -5.13 -21.51
CA ASP A 508 -10.98 -5.07 -22.59
C ASP A 508 -11.00 -6.37 -23.40
N GLN A 509 -9.83 -6.97 -23.68
CA GLN A 509 -9.76 -8.33 -24.26
C GLN A 509 -10.42 -9.37 -23.36
N TYR A 510 -10.18 -9.33 -22.05
CA TYR A 510 -10.78 -10.24 -21.08
C TYR A 510 -12.31 -10.13 -21.09
N LYS A 511 -12.85 -8.91 -21.15
CA LYS A 511 -14.30 -8.68 -21.26
C LYS A 511 -14.87 -9.18 -22.58
N GLU A 512 -14.13 -9.08 -23.69
CA GLU A 512 -14.57 -9.58 -24.99
C GLU A 512 -14.57 -11.11 -25.02
N GLU A 513 -13.48 -11.76 -24.57
CA GLU A 513 -13.38 -13.21 -24.51
C GLU A 513 -14.41 -13.82 -23.55
N SER A 514 -14.63 -13.21 -22.38
CA SER A 514 -15.69 -13.65 -21.44
C SER A 514 -17.11 -13.55 -22.01
N LYS A 515 -17.34 -12.72 -23.05
CA LYS A 515 -18.64 -12.60 -23.72
C LYS A 515 -18.76 -13.51 -24.94
N MET A 516 -17.66 -13.80 -25.64
CA MET A 516 -17.64 -14.61 -26.86
C MET A 516 -17.46 -16.10 -26.58
N ALA A 517 -16.73 -16.48 -25.53
CA ALA A 517 -16.48 -17.86 -25.16
C ALA A 517 -17.52 -18.33 -24.13
N GLY A 518 -18.30 -19.35 -24.48
CA GLY A 518 -18.86 -20.22 -23.46
C GLY A 518 -17.72 -21.03 -22.85
N ASP A 519 -17.27 -20.63 -21.65
CA ASP A 519 -16.33 -21.35 -20.78
C ASP A 519 -15.17 -22.07 -21.51
N ASP A 520 -14.23 -21.34 -22.14
CA ASP A 520 -12.87 -21.87 -22.27
C ASP A 520 -12.03 -21.40 -21.07
N PRO A 521 -11.96 -22.20 -19.98
CA PRO A 521 -11.20 -21.83 -18.79
C PRO A 521 -9.69 -21.71 -19.04
N GLN A 522 -9.15 -22.25 -20.15
CA GLN A 522 -7.72 -22.15 -20.46
C GLN A 522 -7.36 -20.78 -21.05
N ALA A 523 -8.16 -20.23 -21.95
CA ALA A 523 -7.95 -18.89 -22.51
C ALA A 523 -7.98 -17.81 -21.41
N LEU A 524 -8.99 -17.87 -20.52
CA LEU A 524 -9.10 -16.96 -19.39
C LEU A 524 -7.94 -17.12 -18.39
N ALA A 525 -7.47 -18.35 -18.13
CA ALA A 525 -6.31 -18.59 -17.27
C ALA A 525 -5.00 -18.06 -17.89
N MET A 526 -4.84 -18.16 -19.21
CA MET A 526 -3.71 -17.54 -19.92
C MET A 526 -3.74 -16.01 -19.80
N LEU A 527 -4.92 -15.42 -19.89
CA LEU A 527 -5.10 -13.98 -19.80
C LEU A 527 -4.89 -13.45 -18.37
N ASP A 528 -5.33 -14.19 -17.34
CA ASP A 528 -5.02 -13.93 -15.92
C ASP A 528 -3.50 -13.96 -15.68
N LYS A 529 -2.81 -14.97 -16.23
CA LYS A 529 -1.34 -15.07 -16.17
C LYS A 529 -0.66 -13.90 -16.90
N LEU A 530 -1.22 -13.45 -18.02
CA LEU A 530 -0.70 -12.29 -18.74
C LEU A 530 -0.91 -10.99 -17.95
N ILE A 531 -2.07 -10.80 -17.33
CA ILE A 531 -2.38 -9.63 -16.49
C ILE A 531 -1.41 -9.52 -15.31
N SER A 532 -1.16 -10.63 -14.61
CA SER A 532 -0.20 -10.65 -13.48
C SER A 532 1.24 -10.35 -13.92
N THR A 533 1.68 -10.91 -15.06
CA THR A 533 3.04 -10.71 -15.59
C THR A 533 3.28 -9.34 -16.23
N THR A 534 2.21 -8.62 -16.62
CA THR A 534 2.26 -7.30 -17.26
C THR A 534 2.60 -6.17 -16.27
N SER A 535 2.67 -6.44 -14.97
CA SER A 535 3.11 -5.47 -13.96
C SER A 535 4.63 -5.29 -13.99
N LEU A 536 5.15 -4.07 -14.16
CA LEU A 536 6.59 -3.80 -14.04
C LEU A 536 6.82 -2.55 -13.18
N GLY A 537 7.78 -2.61 -12.28
CA GLY A 537 8.13 -1.53 -11.37
C GLY A 537 9.62 -1.54 -11.03
N VAL A 538 10.06 -0.55 -10.27
CA VAL A 538 11.47 -0.35 -9.91
C VAL A 538 12.00 -1.52 -9.07
N GLU A 539 11.14 -2.14 -8.26
CA GLU A 539 11.44 -3.31 -7.45
C GLU A 539 11.95 -4.50 -8.29
N HIS A 540 11.44 -4.68 -9.51
CA HIS A 540 11.90 -5.75 -10.41
C HIS A 540 13.34 -5.54 -10.88
N PHE A 541 13.76 -4.29 -11.11
CA PHE A 541 15.15 -3.97 -11.45
C PHE A 541 16.07 -4.23 -10.26
N MET A 542 15.65 -3.81 -9.06
CA MET A 542 16.42 -4.06 -7.83
C MET A 542 16.53 -5.55 -7.51
N ARG A 543 15.48 -6.33 -7.75
CA ARG A 543 15.46 -7.79 -7.59
C ARG A 543 16.48 -8.48 -8.52
N GLU A 544 16.53 -8.07 -9.78
CA GLU A 544 17.52 -8.59 -10.75
C GLU A 544 18.96 -8.31 -10.30
N LEU A 545 19.22 -7.09 -9.83
CA LEU A 545 20.53 -6.72 -9.28
C LEU A 545 20.91 -7.54 -8.04
N GLY A 546 19.94 -7.83 -7.17
CA GLY A 546 20.13 -8.74 -6.04
C GLY A 546 20.55 -10.15 -6.50
N GLN A 547 19.95 -10.67 -7.57
CA GLN A 547 20.32 -11.98 -8.12
C GLN A 547 21.73 -12.01 -8.74
N PHE A 548 22.14 -10.94 -9.45
CA PHE A 548 23.52 -10.81 -9.90
C PHE A 548 24.52 -10.84 -8.74
N TYR A 549 24.21 -10.13 -7.66
CA TYR A 549 25.04 -10.09 -6.47
C TYR A 549 25.13 -11.46 -5.77
N GLU A 550 24.01 -12.16 -5.62
CA GLU A 550 23.94 -13.52 -5.05
C GLU A 550 24.73 -14.55 -5.86
N ALA A 551 24.59 -14.52 -7.18
CA ALA A 551 25.31 -15.41 -8.09
C ALA A 551 26.83 -15.16 -8.02
N GLU A 552 27.26 -13.90 -8.01
CA GLU A 552 28.66 -13.53 -7.85
C GLU A 552 29.22 -14.00 -6.49
N CYS A 553 28.49 -13.79 -5.39
CA CYS A 553 28.89 -14.26 -4.07
C CYS A 553 29.08 -15.79 -4.03
N SER A 554 28.18 -16.53 -4.67
CA SER A 554 28.22 -17.99 -4.71
C SER A 554 29.47 -18.49 -5.44
N VAL A 555 29.80 -17.91 -6.60
CA VAL A 555 30.98 -18.29 -7.40
C VAL A 555 32.29 -17.92 -6.70
N VAL A 556 32.33 -16.79 -5.98
CA VAL A 556 33.51 -16.39 -5.18
C VAL A 556 33.75 -17.36 -4.02
N LYS A 557 32.69 -17.81 -3.32
CA LYS A 557 32.80 -18.80 -2.24
C LYS A 557 33.34 -20.15 -2.72
N GLU A 558 33.14 -20.51 -3.99
CA GLU A 558 33.74 -21.72 -4.60
C GLU A 558 35.24 -21.57 -4.95
N GLY A 559 35.83 -20.37 -4.82
CA GLY A 559 37.23 -20.12 -5.20
C GLY A 559 37.45 -19.92 -6.71
N ASN A 560 36.36 -19.84 -7.49
CA ASN A 560 36.40 -19.73 -8.96
C ASN A 560 36.64 -18.31 -9.49
N LYS A 561 36.67 -17.29 -8.61
CA LYS A 561 36.89 -15.87 -8.98
C LYS A 561 37.61 -15.14 -7.84
N ALA A 562 38.63 -14.35 -8.17
CA ALA A 562 39.37 -13.57 -7.17
C ALA A 562 38.54 -12.40 -6.61
N GLU A 563 38.62 -12.14 -5.30
CA GLU A 563 37.86 -11.09 -4.59
C GLU A 563 38.05 -9.68 -5.19
N CYS A 564 39.20 -9.42 -5.83
CA CYS A 564 39.57 -8.11 -6.35
C CYS A 564 38.82 -7.66 -7.64
N HIS A 565 38.01 -8.53 -8.27
CA HIS A 565 37.32 -8.23 -9.54
C HIS A 565 35.79 -8.46 -9.46
N ARG A 566 35.17 -7.99 -8.37
CA ARG A 566 33.71 -8.09 -8.15
C ARG A 566 32.99 -6.83 -8.66
N PRO A 567 32.41 -6.82 -9.88
CA PRO A 567 31.67 -5.67 -10.41
C PRO A 567 30.53 -5.20 -9.49
N PHE A 568 29.91 -6.08 -8.71
CA PHE A 568 28.66 -5.78 -7.97
C PHE A 568 28.85 -5.46 -6.48
N ILE A 569 30.09 -5.40 -5.99
CA ILE A 569 30.39 -5.24 -4.55
C ILE A 569 29.83 -3.97 -3.91
N HIS A 570 29.57 -2.93 -4.71
CA HIS A 570 29.09 -1.63 -4.25
C HIS A 570 27.55 -1.55 -4.18
N LEU A 571 26.82 -2.48 -4.82
CA LEU A 571 25.36 -2.46 -4.90
C LEU A 571 24.66 -2.52 -3.53
N PRO A 572 25.09 -3.36 -2.55
CA PRO A 572 24.46 -3.37 -1.24
C PRO A 572 24.55 -2.01 -0.51
N GLY A 573 25.64 -1.27 -0.72
CA GLY A 573 25.82 0.06 -0.17
C GLY A 573 24.84 1.08 -0.77
N ILE A 574 24.59 1.01 -2.08
CA ILE A 574 23.59 1.85 -2.76
C ILE A 574 22.19 1.54 -2.26
N ALA A 575 21.83 0.25 -2.14
CA ALA A 575 20.52 -0.15 -1.64
C ALA A 575 20.29 0.30 -0.20
N ALA A 576 21.32 0.27 0.65
CA ALA A 576 21.27 0.83 2.01
C ALA A 576 21.03 2.35 2.00
N ASP A 577 21.67 3.09 1.09
CA ASP A 577 21.42 4.53 0.93
C ASP A 577 19.97 4.80 0.50
N LEU A 578 19.43 4.01 -0.45
CA LEU A 578 18.03 4.13 -0.86
C LEU A 578 17.05 3.82 0.28
N MET A 579 17.35 2.84 1.12
CA MET A 579 16.52 2.51 2.29
C MET A 579 16.51 3.65 3.31
N LEU A 580 17.64 4.33 3.54
CA LEU A 580 17.72 5.54 4.39
C LEU A 580 16.98 6.74 3.78
N GLU A 581 16.91 6.79 2.44
CA GLU A 581 16.17 7.79 1.68
C GLU A 581 14.64 7.51 1.64
N GLY A 582 14.18 6.40 2.25
CA GLY A 582 12.77 6.04 2.37
C GLY A 582 12.21 5.25 1.19
N PHE A 583 13.06 4.62 0.38
CA PHE A 583 12.63 3.65 -0.63
C PHE A 583 12.42 2.26 0.01
N PRO A 584 11.31 1.56 -0.30
CA PRO A 584 11.07 0.24 0.24
C PRO A 584 12.06 -0.77 -0.35
N MET A 585 12.59 -1.66 0.51
CA MET A 585 13.47 -2.77 0.12
C MET A 585 12.70 -4.08 0.16
N GLU A 586 12.80 -4.90 -0.87
CA GLU A 586 12.22 -6.24 -0.88
C GLU A 586 12.98 -7.20 0.05
N LEU A 587 12.25 -7.88 0.93
CA LEU A 587 12.74 -8.94 1.81
C LEU A 587 12.45 -10.33 1.24
N ILE A 588 11.22 -10.56 0.78
CA ILE A 588 10.77 -11.85 0.23
C ILE A 588 10.25 -11.59 -1.16
N ASP A 589 10.70 -12.37 -2.13
CA ASP A 589 10.08 -12.41 -3.46
C ASP A 589 8.80 -13.25 -3.41
N GLY A 590 7.65 -12.64 -3.74
CA GLY A 590 6.35 -13.30 -3.79
C GLY A 590 6.19 -14.30 -4.93
N ASP A 591 7.00 -14.23 -5.98
CA ASP A 591 6.88 -15.08 -7.17
C ASP A 591 7.57 -16.42 -6.96
N SER A 592 8.79 -16.38 -6.40
CA SER A 592 9.59 -17.57 -6.11
C SER A 592 9.49 -18.04 -4.66
N SER A 593 8.81 -17.28 -3.80
CA SER A 593 8.72 -17.52 -2.35
C SER A 593 10.11 -17.74 -1.73
N ASN A 594 11.07 -16.90 -2.10
CA ASN A 594 12.47 -17.01 -1.68
C ASN A 594 13.03 -15.69 -1.15
N ILE A 595 14.05 -15.79 -0.28
CA ILE A 595 14.82 -14.66 0.23
C ILE A 595 16.24 -14.78 -0.31
N PRO A 596 16.74 -13.76 -1.04
CA PRO A 596 18.16 -13.67 -1.36
C PRO A 596 18.92 -13.30 -0.08
N LEU A 597 19.26 -14.31 0.73
CA LEU A 597 19.82 -14.15 2.07
C LEU A 597 21.11 -13.32 2.08
N GLN A 598 22.07 -13.60 1.19
CA GLN A 598 23.34 -12.87 1.17
C GLN A 598 23.13 -11.41 0.78
N TRP A 599 22.26 -11.13 -0.19
CA TRP A 599 21.89 -9.77 -0.58
C TRP A 599 21.26 -9.01 0.59
N VAL A 600 20.24 -9.59 1.23
CA VAL A 600 19.56 -8.96 2.37
C VAL A 600 20.53 -8.74 3.54
N THR A 601 21.33 -9.75 3.88
CA THR A 601 22.36 -9.67 4.94
C THR A 601 23.37 -8.57 4.67
N ASP A 602 23.90 -8.46 3.45
CA ASP A 602 24.93 -7.47 3.13
C ASP A 602 24.36 -6.04 3.04
N VAL A 603 23.14 -5.87 2.54
CA VAL A 603 22.47 -4.56 2.54
C VAL A 603 22.23 -4.07 3.97
N LEU A 604 21.68 -4.93 4.84
CA LEU A 604 21.43 -4.60 6.24
C LEU A 604 22.74 -4.36 7.01
N THR A 605 23.81 -5.10 6.71
CA THR A 605 25.13 -4.88 7.29
C THR A 605 25.71 -3.51 6.88
N LYS A 606 25.58 -3.15 5.59
CA LYS A 606 25.98 -1.81 5.11
C LYS A 606 25.12 -0.69 5.72
N LEU A 607 23.84 -0.95 5.92
CA LEU A 607 22.93 -0.02 6.61
C LEU A 607 23.37 0.21 8.05
N HIS A 608 23.67 -0.85 8.80
CA HIS A 608 24.18 -0.75 10.17
C HIS A 608 25.48 0.07 10.26
N ALA A 609 26.42 -0.14 9.33
CA ALA A 609 27.66 0.63 9.25
C ALA A 609 27.40 2.13 8.96
N LYS A 610 26.41 2.44 8.11
CA LYS A 610 26.00 3.82 7.81
C LYS A 610 25.26 4.50 8.97
N LEU A 611 24.71 3.72 9.89
CA LEU A 611 24.04 4.17 11.12
C LEU A 611 25.00 4.27 12.32
N GLU A 612 26.31 4.31 12.08
CA GLU A 612 27.34 4.41 13.14
C GLU A 612 27.20 3.34 14.22
N GLU A 613 26.78 2.13 13.83
CA GLU A 613 26.54 0.99 14.71
C GLU A 613 25.44 1.19 15.78
N ARG A 614 24.66 2.28 15.68
CA ARG A 614 23.49 2.56 16.54
C ARG A 614 22.21 2.27 15.77
N SER A 615 21.71 1.05 15.91
CA SER A 615 20.56 0.60 15.11
C SER A 615 19.57 -0.22 15.93
N ARG A 616 19.28 0.18 17.17
CA ARG A 616 18.26 -0.50 17.97
C ARG A 616 16.90 -0.30 17.30
N MET A 617 16.23 -1.37 16.94
CA MET A 617 15.00 -1.29 16.16
C MET A 617 13.89 -2.18 16.69
N VAL A 618 12.66 -1.70 16.46
CA VAL A 618 11.42 -2.43 16.70
C VAL A 618 10.77 -2.75 15.36
N VAL A 619 10.36 -4.01 15.17
CA VAL A 619 9.78 -4.48 13.91
C VAL A 619 8.25 -4.51 14.00
N ILE A 620 7.58 -3.77 13.12
CA ILE A 620 6.11 -3.75 12.97
C ILE A 620 5.75 -4.33 11.60
N THR A 621 4.92 -5.37 11.58
CA THR A 621 4.44 -5.99 10.34
C THR A 621 2.93 -5.89 10.22
N VAL A 622 2.41 -5.74 9.01
CA VAL A 622 0.99 -5.91 8.71
C VAL A 622 0.75 -7.22 7.96
N LEU A 623 -0.25 -8.00 8.37
CA LEU A 623 -0.67 -9.24 7.71
C LEU A 623 -2.19 -9.20 7.48
N GLY A 624 -2.68 -9.83 6.42
CA GLY A 624 -4.11 -9.90 6.13
C GLY A 624 -4.42 -10.35 4.72
N VAL A 625 -5.68 -10.72 4.49
CA VAL A 625 -6.19 -11.14 3.17
C VAL A 625 -5.91 -10.06 2.11
N GLN A 626 -5.77 -10.47 0.85
CA GLN A 626 -5.63 -9.57 -0.29
C GLN A 626 -6.73 -8.50 -0.30
N SER A 627 -6.37 -7.28 -0.72
CA SER A 627 -7.31 -6.16 -0.88
C SER A 627 -8.03 -5.66 0.39
N THR A 628 -7.59 -6.05 1.59
CA THR A 628 -8.15 -5.55 2.88
C THR A 628 -7.68 -4.15 3.29
N GLY A 629 -6.79 -3.50 2.52
CA GLY A 629 -6.29 -2.15 2.82
C GLY A 629 -5.04 -2.09 3.72
N LYS A 630 -4.23 -3.15 3.78
CA LYS A 630 -2.98 -3.23 4.58
C LYS A 630 -2.00 -2.08 4.33
N SER A 631 -1.54 -1.95 3.09
CA SER A 631 -0.60 -0.90 2.69
C SER A 631 -1.22 0.49 2.86
N THR A 632 -2.55 0.62 2.68
CA THR A 632 -3.28 1.87 2.94
C THR A 632 -3.27 2.26 4.42
N LEU A 633 -3.43 1.29 5.33
CA LEU A 633 -3.34 1.50 6.77
C LEU A 633 -1.94 1.99 7.16
N LEU A 634 -0.88 1.32 6.67
CA LEU A 634 0.51 1.73 6.93
C LEU A 634 0.84 3.11 6.33
N ASN A 635 0.38 3.38 5.11
CA ASN A 635 0.58 4.67 4.45
C ASN A 635 -0.16 5.82 5.16
N THR A 636 -1.28 5.54 5.83
CA THR A 636 -2.01 6.54 6.64
C THR A 636 -1.37 6.73 8.02
N MET A 637 -0.97 5.63 8.66
CA MET A 637 -0.40 5.64 10.01
C MET A 637 0.98 6.30 10.06
N PHE A 638 1.85 5.94 9.12
CA PHE A 638 3.26 6.32 9.13
C PHE A 638 3.66 7.22 7.97
N GLY A 639 2.75 7.57 7.05
CA GLY A 639 3.09 8.40 5.87
C GLY A 639 3.94 7.68 4.82
N MET A 640 3.92 6.34 4.84
CA MET A 640 4.71 5.45 4.00
C MET A 640 4.27 5.50 2.52
N LYS A 641 5.13 4.96 1.64
CA LYS A 641 4.95 4.92 0.18
C LYS A 641 4.84 3.51 -0.39
N PHE A 642 4.23 2.59 0.36
CA PHE A 642 3.94 1.26 -0.18
C PHE A 642 2.93 1.35 -1.33
N ALA A 643 3.03 0.45 -2.30
CA ALA A 643 2.16 0.45 -3.49
C ALA A 643 0.71 0.06 -3.11
N VAL A 644 -0.28 0.80 -3.65
CA VAL A 644 -1.72 0.63 -3.30
C VAL A 644 -2.66 0.54 -4.53
N SER A 645 -2.14 0.39 -5.74
CA SER A 645 -2.96 0.42 -6.97
C SER A 645 -3.69 -0.91 -7.25
N SER A 646 -4.91 -0.84 -7.77
CA SER A 646 -5.65 -2.03 -8.21
C SER A 646 -4.94 -2.74 -9.36
N GLY A 647 -4.79 -4.07 -9.26
CA GLY A 647 -4.05 -4.86 -10.25
C GLY A 647 -2.54 -4.91 -10.00
N ARG A 648 -2.05 -4.25 -8.94
CA ARG A 648 -0.70 -4.42 -8.39
C ARG A 648 -0.82 -4.67 -6.89
N CYS A 649 -1.27 -5.87 -6.55
CA CYS A 649 -1.13 -6.35 -5.18
C CYS A 649 0.37 -6.44 -4.87
N THR A 650 0.80 -5.99 -3.69
CA THR A 650 2.14 -6.27 -3.17
C THR A 650 2.39 -7.76 -3.29
N ARG A 651 3.47 -8.18 -3.98
CA ARG A 651 3.90 -9.58 -4.09
C ARG A 651 5.16 -9.76 -3.27
N GLY A 652 5.15 -10.67 -2.30
CA GLY A 652 6.24 -10.81 -1.33
C GLY A 652 6.13 -9.89 -0.11
N ALA A 653 7.27 -9.49 0.47
CA ALA A 653 7.30 -8.61 1.64
C ALA A 653 8.35 -7.50 1.47
N PHE A 654 7.99 -6.27 1.85
CA PHE A 654 8.84 -5.08 1.69
C PHE A 654 9.08 -4.41 3.03
N MET A 655 10.34 -4.04 3.29
CA MET A 655 10.79 -3.37 4.49
C MET A 655 11.03 -1.88 4.24
N MET A 656 10.73 -1.04 5.23
CA MET A 656 11.08 0.37 5.23
C MET A 656 11.44 0.82 6.64
N LEU A 657 12.49 1.63 6.76
CA LEU A 657 13.02 2.10 8.04
C LEU A 657 12.49 3.51 8.35
N ILE A 658 11.96 3.71 9.55
CA ILE A 658 11.57 5.02 10.06
C ILE A 658 12.52 5.41 11.20
N LYS A 659 13.05 6.63 11.15
CA LYS A 659 13.92 7.18 12.20
C LYS A 659 13.09 7.70 13.39
N VAL A 660 13.56 7.43 14.60
CA VAL A 660 13.07 8.05 15.83
C VAL A 660 13.94 9.26 16.16
N ALA A 661 13.30 10.40 16.46
CA ALA A 661 14.00 11.63 16.79
C ALA A 661 14.88 11.44 18.04
N GLU A 662 16.09 12.00 18.03
CA GLU A 662 17.11 11.76 19.08
C GLU A 662 16.61 12.06 20.50
N ASN A 663 15.81 13.12 20.65
CA ASN A 663 15.19 13.50 21.91
C ASN A 663 14.12 12.51 22.40
N PHE A 664 13.61 11.63 21.54
CA PHE A 664 12.56 10.66 21.84
C PHE A 664 13.05 9.21 21.83
N GLN A 665 14.28 8.94 21.39
CA GLN A 665 14.88 7.60 21.37
C GLN A 665 14.98 6.97 22.76
N GLN A 666 15.25 7.79 23.80
CA GLN A 666 15.30 7.30 25.18
C GLN A 666 13.91 6.93 25.71
N ASP A 667 12.90 7.74 25.40
CA ASP A 667 11.52 7.51 25.84
C ASP A 667 10.90 6.30 25.17
N LEU A 668 11.09 6.15 23.85
CA LEU A 668 10.58 5.02 23.08
C LEU A 668 11.40 3.75 23.29
N GLY A 669 12.68 3.91 23.66
CA GLY A 669 13.62 2.82 23.90
C GLY A 669 14.21 2.21 22.62
N CYS A 670 14.04 2.84 21.44
CA CYS A 670 14.63 2.40 20.18
C CYS A 670 15.05 3.57 19.30
N ASP A 671 15.97 3.30 18.36
CA ASP A 671 16.53 4.30 17.43
C ASP A 671 15.72 4.33 16.11
N PHE A 672 15.17 3.18 15.71
CA PHE A 672 14.40 3.02 14.47
C PHE A 672 13.17 2.13 14.65
N ILE A 673 12.20 2.30 13.75
CA ILE A 673 11.10 1.36 13.55
C ILE A 673 11.21 0.77 12.14
N LEU A 674 11.31 -0.55 12.04
CA LEU A 674 11.30 -1.26 10.77
C LEU A 674 9.87 -1.72 10.47
N VAL A 675 9.26 -1.17 9.42
CA VAL A 675 7.90 -1.53 9.00
C VAL A 675 7.96 -2.51 7.84
N ILE A 676 7.25 -3.64 7.94
CA ILE A 676 7.16 -4.66 6.91
C ILE A 676 5.72 -4.70 6.36
N ASP A 677 5.57 -4.36 5.07
CA ASP A 677 4.33 -4.56 4.31
C ASP A 677 4.38 -5.90 3.59
N THR A 678 3.31 -6.69 3.69
CA THR A 678 3.26 -8.05 3.13
C THR A 678 2.23 -8.16 2.02
N GLU A 679 2.45 -9.16 1.16
CA GLU A 679 1.46 -9.65 0.21
C GLU A 679 0.14 -10.02 0.90
N GLY A 680 -0.93 -9.93 0.12
CA GLY A 680 -2.24 -10.41 0.52
C GLY A 680 -2.32 -11.91 0.50
N LEU A 681 -2.65 -12.50 1.64
CA LEU A 681 -2.92 -13.93 1.75
C LEU A 681 -4.14 -14.31 0.88
N LYS A 682 -4.14 -15.56 0.38
CA LYS A 682 -5.18 -16.13 -0.48
C LYS A 682 -5.43 -15.34 -1.76
N ALA A 683 -4.36 -14.92 -2.42
CA ALA A 683 -4.46 -14.26 -3.71
C ALA A 683 -5.26 -15.13 -4.70
N GLN A 684 -6.26 -14.56 -5.37
CA GLN A 684 -7.14 -15.31 -6.29
C GLN A 684 -6.36 -15.93 -7.45
N GLU A 685 -5.25 -15.28 -7.84
CA GLU A 685 -4.32 -15.74 -8.87
C GLU A 685 -3.56 -17.01 -8.44
N LEU A 686 -3.30 -17.17 -7.14
CA LEU A 686 -2.60 -18.32 -6.56
C LEU A 686 -3.55 -19.44 -6.15
N ALA A 687 -4.83 -19.15 -5.86
CA ALA A 687 -5.80 -20.11 -5.35
C ALA A 687 -6.04 -21.34 -6.26
N LYS A 688 -5.67 -21.27 -7.55
CA LYS A 688 -5.75 -22.39 -8.52
C LYS A 688 -4.57 -23.36 -8.45
N LEU A 689 -3.49 -23.02 -7.73
CA LEU A 689 -2.30 -23.87 -7.56
C LEU A 689 -2.45 -24.78 -6.33
N GLU A 690 -2.14 -26.06 -6.48
CA GLU A 690 -2.26 -27.09 -5.43
C GLU A 690 -1.49 -26.75 -4.13
N ASP A 691 -0.42 -25.94 -4.23
CA ASP A 691 0.46 -25.55 -3.11
C ASP A 691 0.26 -24.10 -2.60
N SER A 692 -0.81 -23.40 -3.01
CA SER A 692 -1.02 -21.97 -2.66
C SER A 692 -1.02 -21.66 -1.16
N TYR A 693 -1.60 -22.56 -0.36
CA TYR A 693 -1.59 -22.43 1.10
C TYR A 693 -0.18 -22.48 1.69
N GLN A 694 0.74 -23.22 1.06
CA GLN A 694 2.10 -23.34 1.55
C GLN A 694 2.85 -22.01 1.46
N HIS A 695 2.69 -21.26 0.37
CA HIS A 695 3.25 -19.91 0.23
C HIS A 695 2.73 -18.96 1.31
N ASP A 696 1.40 -18.91 1.48
CA ASP A 696 0.75 -18.07 2.49
C ASP A 696 1.24 -18.39 3.91
N ASN A 697 1.39 -19.68 4.22
CA ASN A 697 1.86 -20.16 5.51
C ASN A 697 3.34 -19.85 5.75
N GLU A 698 4.19 -20.03 4.74
CA GLU A 698 5.63 -19.69 4.78
C GLU A 698 5.80 -18.18 5.02
N LEU A 699 5.09 -17.35 4.25
CA LEU A 699 5.10 -15.91 4.38
C LEU A 699 4.64 -15.47 5.76
N ALA A 700 3.45 -15.93 6.21
CA ALA A 700 2.89 -15.54 7.51
C ALA A 700 3.78 -15.98 8.68
N THR A 701 4.33 -17.20 8.65
CA THR A 701 5.21 -17.71 9.69
C THR A 701 6.48 -16.87 9.82
N LEU A 702 7.09 -16.54 8.69
CA LEU A 702 8.31 -15.75 8.65
C LEU A 702 8.08 -14.33 9.15
N VAL A 703 7.11 -13.60 8.57
CA VAL A 703 6.93 -12.17 8.86
C VAL A 703 6.47 -11.94 10.30
N ILE A 704 5.57 -12.78 10.84
CA ILE A 704 5.20 -12.71 12.26
C ILE A 704 6.40 -13.05 13.14
N GLY A 705 7.28 -13.96 12.71
CA GLY A 705 8.42 -14.43 13.51
C GLY A 705 9.55 -13.41 13.58
N LEU A 706 9.66 -12.56 12.57
CA LEU A 706 10.54 -11.41 12.54
C LEU A 706 10.01 -10.22 13.36
N SER A 707 8.72 -10.19 13.66
CA SER A 707 8.04 -9.02 14.21
C SER A 707 8.07 -8.94 15.72
N ASP A 708 8.19 -7.71 16.23
CA ASP A 708 7.88 -7.41 17.62
C ASP A 708 6.37 -7.19 17.80
N ILE A 709 5.74 -6.52 16.83
CA ILE A 709 4.31 -6.25 16.77
C ILE A 709 3.76 -6.65 15.39
N THR A 710 2.73 -7.47 15.38
CA THR A 710 2.02 -7.88 14.17
C THR A 710 0.62 -7.30 14.19
N ILE A 711 0.28 -6.52 13.15
CA ILE A 711 -1.05 -6.00 12.90
C ILE A 711 -1.77 -6.95 11.94
N VAL A 712 -2.80 -7.63 12.43
CA VAL A 712 -3.63 -8.53 11.63
C VAL A 712 -4.86 -7.77 11.14
N ASN A 713 -4.82 -7.39 9.87
CA ASN A 713 -5.86 -6.63 9.21
C ASN A 713 -6.95 -7.56 8.65
N MET A 714 -8.16 -7.43 9.18
CA MET A 714 -9.31 -8.28 8.87
C MET A 714 -10.44 -7.46 8.26
N ALA A 715 -11.03 -7.93 7.16
CA ALA A 715 -12.34 -7.46 6.72
C ALA A 715 -13.43 -8.26 7.44
N MET A 716 -14.55 -7.60 7.80
CA MET A 716 -15.63 -8.19 8.62
C MET A 716 -16.21 -9.49 8.02
N GLU A 717 -16.19 -9.64 6.69
CA GLU A 717 -16.73 -10.80 5.97
C GLU A 717 -15.76 -12.00 5.88
N ASN A 718 -14.46 -11.82 6.17
CA ASN A 718 -13.41 -12.82 5.90
C ASN A 718 -12.72 -13.34 7.17
N ALA A 719 -13.36 -13.26 8.34
CA ALA A 719 -12.77 -13.71 9.60
C ALA A 719 -12.38 -15.20 9.61
N THR A 720 -13.13 -16.03 8.86
CA THR A 720 -12.85 -17.46 8.66
C THR A 720 -11.58 -17.71 7.86
N GLU A 721 -11.19 -16.82 6.96
CA GLU A 721 -10.02 -17.00 6.12
C GLU A 721 -8.72 -16.74 6.90
N MET A 722 -8.71 -15.68 7.69
CA MET A 722 -7.58 -15.38 8.57
C MET A 722 -7.45 -16.41 9.70
N LYS A 723 -8.57 -17.00 10.13
CA LYS A 723 -8.56 -18.11 11.07
C LYS A 723 -7.68 -19.25 10.57
N ASP A 724 -7.84 -19.70 9.33
CA ASP A 724 -7.06 -20.82 8.76
C ASP A 724 -5.54 -20.56 8.84
N VAL A 725 -5.10 -19.37 8.43
CA VAL A 725 -3.68 -18.98 8.40
C VAL A 725 -3.11 -18.82 9.82
N LEU A 726 -3.88 -18.20 10.73
CA LEU A 726 -3.45 -18.04 12.12
C LEU A 726 -3.30 -19.38 12.85
N GLN A 727 -4.03 -20.43 12.47
CA GLN A 727 -3.84 -21.75 13.08
C GLN A 727 -2.44 -22.30 12.84
N ILE A 728 -1.89 -22.05 11.66
CA ILE A 728 -0.61 -22.59 11.22
C ILE A 728 0.52 -21.80 11.84
N VAL A 729 0.35 -20.48 11.87
CA VAL A 729 1.18 -19.54 12.62
C VAL A 729 1.31 -20.01 14.09
N VAL A 730 0.21 -20.28 14.79
CA VAL A 730 0.23 -20.73 16.20
C VAL A 730 1.15 -21.93 16.40
N HIS A 731 1.11 -22.89 15.49
CA HIS A 731 1.96 -24.08 15.57
C HIS A 731 3.45 -23.75 15.42
N ALA A 732 3.81 -22.83 14.51
CA ALA A 732 5.19 -22.38 14.39
C ALA A 732 5.65 -21.58 15.63
N PHE A 733 4.77 -20.75 16.21
CA PHE A 733 5.11 -19.94 17.38
C PHE A 733 5.20 -20.74 18.68
N LEU A 734 4.48 -21.84 18.84
CA LEU A 734 4.67 -22.77 19.95
C LEU A 734 6.14 -23.19 20.10
N ARG A 735 6.83 -23.40 18.97
CA ARG A 735 8.27 -23.72 18.93
C ARG A 735 9.15 -22.50 19.19
N MET A 736 8.71 -21.31 18.81
CA MET A 736 9.43 -20.05 19.10
C MET A 736 9.31 -19.60 20.55
N GLU A 737 8.23 -19.96 21.25
CA GLU A 737 8.07 -19.75 22.69
C GLU A 737 9.18 -20.47 23.48
N GLU A 738 9.63 -21.64 23.02
CA GLU A 738 10.76 -22.37 23.63
C GLU A 738 12.07 -21.57 23.59
N ILE A 739 12.21 -20.67 22.60
CA ILE A 739 13.34 -19.75 22.43
C ILE A 739 13.08 -18.41 23.17
N GLY A 740 11.96 -18.30 23.89
CA GLY A 740 11.63 -17.14 24.72
C GLY A 740 11.13 -15.92 23.94
N GLN A 741 10.70 -16.08 22.69
CA GLN A 741 10.15 -14.98 21.90
C GLN A 741 8.62 -15.01 21.92
N LYS A 742 8.03 -13.86 22.25
CA LYS A 742 6.58 -13.66 22.30
C LYS A 742 6.20 -12.39 21.54
N PRO A 743 5.79 -12.47 20.26
CA PRO A 743 5.36 -11.31 19.50
C PRO A 743 4.00 -10.81 20.01
N ASN A 744 3.76 -9.50 19.88
CA ASN A 744 2.46 -8.90 20.16
C ASN A 744 1.58 -8.97 18.91
N CYS A 745 0.30 -9.26 19.10
CA CYS A 745 -0.68 -9.31 18.00
C CYS A 745 -1.79 -8.28 18.23
N GLN A 746 -2.10 -7.48 17.21
CA GLN A 746 -3.21 -6.52 17.22
C GLN A 746 -4.13 -6.79 16.05
N PHE A 747 -5.41 -7.01 16.33
CA PHE A 747 -6.42 -7.25 15.30
C PHE A 747 -7.09 -5.94 14.92
N VAL A 748 -7.12 -5.64 13.62
CA VAL A 748 -7.76 -4.45 13.05
C VAL A 748 -8.89 -4.89 12.14
N HIS A 749 -10.11 -4.61 12.56
CA HIS A 749 -11.33 -4.86 11.80
C HIS A 749 -11.68 -3.64 10.95
N GLN A 750 -11.55 -3.77 9.63
CA GLN A 750 -11.81 -2.71 8.66
C GLN A 750 -13.29 -2.59 8.30
N ASN A 751 -13.70 -1.39 7.91
CA ASN A 751 -15.06 -1.02 7.50
C ASN A 751 -16.12 -1.16 8.59
N VAL A 752 -15.74 -0.97 9.85
CA VAL A 752 -16.66 -1.01 11.00
C VAL A 752 -16.90 0.41 11.51
N SER A 753 -18.08 0.95 11.23
CA SER A 753 -18.45 2.33 11.57
C SER A 753 -19.38 2.46 12.78
N ASP A 754 -19.91 1.36 13.30
CA ASP A 754 -20.82 1.40 14.45
C ASP A 754 -20.02 1.64 15.75
N VAL A 755 -20.35 2.70 16.47
CA VAL A 755 -19.72 3.07 17.75
C VAL A 755 -19.90 1.96 18.79
N SER A 756 -20.98 1.20 18.70
CA SER A 756 -21.25 0.07 19.59
C SER A 756 -20.55 -1.22 19.17
N ALA A 757 -19.84 -1.24 18.04
CA ALA A 757 -19.19 -2.45 17.54
C ALA A 757 -18.17 -3.03 18.53
N HIS A 758 -17.48 -2.18 19.30
CA HIS A 758 -16.58 -2.66 20.34
C HIS A 758 -17.34 -3.48 21.40
N ASP A 759 -18.44 -2.97 21.93
CA ASP A 759 -19.24 -3.63 22.97
C ASP A 759 -20.10 -4.79 22.43
N GLN A 760 -20.72 -4.64 21.27
CA GLN A 760 -21.59 -5.68 20.71
C GLN A 760 -20.79 -6.92 20.28
N ASN A 761 -19.56 -6.72 19.79
CA ASN A 761 -18.70 -7.82 19.36
C ASN A 761 -17.87 -8.43 20.51
N MET A 762 -18.14 -8.09 21.78
CA MET A 762 -17.53 -8.78 22.94
C MET A 762 -17.65 -10.31 22.83
N ARG A 763 -18.82 -10.79 22.40
CA ARG A 763 -19.08 -12.23 22.21
C ARG A 763 -18.21 -12.84 21.12
N ASP A 764 -18.06 -12.14 19.99
CA ASP A 764 -17.27 -12.61 18.86
C ASP A 764 -15.77 -12.58 19.17
N ARG A 765 -15.29 -11.56 19.91
CA ARG A 765 -13.91 -11.48 20.41
C ARG A 765 -13.59 -12.64 21.35
N LYS A 766 -14.50 -12.93 22.28
CA LYS A 766 -14.37 -14.07 23.19
C LYS A 766 -14.39 -15.40 22.42
N HIS A 767 -15.28 -15.52 21.44
CA HIS A 767 -15.36 -16.71 20.59
C HIS A 767 -14.09 -16.90 19.76
N LEU A 768 -13.52 -15.85 19.17
CA LEU A 768 -12.26 -15.90 18.45
C LEU A 768 -11.12 -16.36 19.37
N LEU A 769 -11.02 -15.81 20.59
CA LEU A 769 -10.01 -16.22 21.57
C LEU A 769 -10.20 -17.68 22.02
N GLU A 770 -11.43 -18.12 22.27
CA GLU A 770 -11.74 -19.52 22.60
C GLU A 770 -11.32 -20.45 21.48
N GLN A 771 -11.63 -20.11 20.23
CA GLN A 771 -11.17 -20.86 19.08
C GLN A 771 -9.64 -20.90 19.00
N LEU A 772 -8.94 -19.77 19.15
CA LEU A 772 -7.47 -19.72 19.11
C LEU A 772 -6.84 -20.56 20.23
N ASN A 773 -7.47 -20.59 21.40
CA ASN A 773 -7.05 -21.46 22.50
C ASN A 773 -7.24 -22.95 22.17
N GLU A 774 -8.35 -23.35 21.54
CA GLU A 774 -8.55 -24.73 21.12
C GLU A 774 -7.53 -25.15 20.05
N MET A 775 -7.25 -24.28 19.08
CA MET A 775 -6.20 -24.51 18.07
C MET A 775 -4.83 -24.65 18.72
N THR A 776 -4.52 -23.77 19.68
CA THR A 776 -3.26 -23.83 20.43
C THR A 776 -3.09 -25.16 21.14
N LYS A 777 -4.16 -25.68 21.76
CA LYS A 777 -4.14 -26.99 22.41
C LYS A 777 -3.92 -28.11 21.39
N ALA A 778 -4.55 -28.04 20.21
CA ALA A 778 -4.36 -29.03 19.16
C ALA A 778 -2.89 -29.05 18.69
N ALA A 779 -2.31 -27.88 18.40
CA ALA A 779 -0.92 -27.77 18.00
C ALA A 779 0.06 -28.22 19.10
N ALA A 780 -0.21 -27.91 20.38
CA ALA A 780 0.62 -28.38 21.50
C ALA A 780 0.61 -29.91 21.66
N ARG A 781 -0.52 -30.57 21.35
CA ARG A 781 -0.62 -32.05 21.35
C ARG A 781 0.24 -32.67 20.25
N MET A 782 0.22 -32.08 19.04
CA MET A 782 1.05 -32.52 17.92
C MET A 782 2.54 -32.47 18.27
N GLU A 783 2.96 -31.42 18.98
CA GLU A 783 4.34 -31.23 19.44
C GLU A 783 4.71 -32.05 20.68
N LYS A 784 3.82 -32.93 21.16
CA LYS A 784 4.01 -33.73 22.39
C LYS A 784 4.33 -32.89 23.64
N GLN A 785 3.91 -31.62 23.66
CA GLN A 785 4.06 -30.76 24.83
C GLN A 785 2.92 -31.01 25.83
N CYS A 786 3.24 -31.48 27.04
CA CYS A 786 2.24 -31.80 28.07
C CYS A 786 1.68 -30.59 28.85
N LYS A 787 2.01 -29.35 28.47
CA LYS A 787 1.52 -28.15 29.17
C LYS A 787 0.16 -27.71 28.59
N LYS A 788 -0.76 -27.26 29.45
CA LYS A 788 -1.96 -26.53 29.00
C LYS A 788 -1.55 -25.15 28.48
N VAL A 789 -1.23 -25.06 27.20
CA VAL A 789 -0.85 -23.79 26.55
C VAL A 789 -2.14 -23.08 26.10
N LYS A 790 -2.27 -21.80 26.47
CA LYS A 790 -3.27 -20.88 25.91
C LYS A 790 -2.60 -20.04 24.84
N PHE A 791 -3.37 -19.48 23.90
CA PHE A 791 -2.85 -18.57 22.87
C PHE A 791 -2.05 -17.40 23.48
N SER A 792 -2.56 -16.85 24.58
CA SER A 792 -1.91 -15.81 25.38
C SER A 792 -0.58 -16.22 26.02
N CYS A 793 -0.18 -17.50 26.01
CA CYS A 793 1.15 -17.95 26.46
C CYS A 793 2.18 -17.70 25.36
N ILE A 794 1.81 -18.01 24.12
CA ILE A 794 2.68 -18.00 22.93
C ILE A 794 2.79 -16.60 22.30
N MET A 795 1.68 -15.85 22.32
CA MET A 795 1.61 -14.49 21.76
C MET A 795 1.06 -13.52 22.82
N ASP A 796 1.56 -12.29 22.81
CA ASP A 796 1.05 -11.25 23.69
C ASP A 796 -0.22 -10.65 23.08
N TYR A 797 -1.37 -11.08 23.60
CA TYR A 797 -2.68 -10.71 23.11
C TYR A 797 -3.68 -10.52 24.25
N ASP A 798 -4.25 -9.31 24.31
CA ASP A 798 -5.33 -8.93 25.20
C ASP A 798 -6.60 -8.70 24.35
N ALA A 799 -7.63 -9.52 24.56
CA ALA A 799 -8.87 -9.45 23.78
C ALA A 799 -9.67 -8.16 24.02
N GLU A 800 -9.44 -7.45 25.13
CA GLU A 800 -10.09 -6.16 25.37
C GLU A 800 -9.30 -5.02 24.73
N LYS A 801 -7.97 -5.04 24.81
CA LYS A 801 -7.14 -3.90 24.39
C LYS A 801 -6.57 -3.99 22.97
N HIS A 802 -6.47 -5.18 22.39
CA HIS A 802 -5.78 -5.39 21.11
C HIS A 802 -6.72 -5.63 19.93
N ASN A 803 -8.00 -5.26 20.05
CA ASN A 803 -8.98 -5.30 18.96
C ASN A 803 -9.44 -3.89 18.60
N TRP A 804 -9.18 -3.50 17.36
CA TRP A 804 -9.47 -2.17 16.82
C TRP A 804 -10.54 -2.27 15.75
N TYR A 805 -11.54 -1.40 15.82
CA TYR A 805 -12.61 -1.30 14.83
C TYR A 805 -12.45 0.03 14.10
N ILE A 806 -12.06 -0.04 12.83
CA ILE A 806 -11.75 1.13 12.02
C ILE A 806 -12.84 1.28 10.94
N PRO A 807 -13.45 2.48 10.78
CA PRO A 807 -14.48 2.71 9.77
C PRO A 807 -13.92 2.63 8.35
N GLY A 808 -14.79 2.73 7.33
CA GLY A 808 -14.31 2.76 5.94
C GLY A 808 -13.49 4.01 5.62
N LEU A 809 -12.49 3.87 4.74
CA LEU A 809 -11.57 4.95 4.33
C LEU A 809 -12.30 6.16 3.73
N TRP A 810 -13.34 5.94 2.93
CA TRP A 810 -14.02 7.00 2.19
C TRP A 810 -15.31 7.44 2.90
N HIS A 811 -15.52 8.75 3.01
CA HIS A 811 -16.79 9.32 3.47
C HIS A 811 -17.74 9.50 2.27
N GLY A 812 -18.35 8.39 1.84
CA GLY A 812 -19.21 8.33 0.66
C GLY A 812 -18.64 7.42 -0.42
N VAL A 813 -19.12 7.60 -1.67
CA VAL A 813 -18.73 6.75 -2.81
C VAL A 813 -17.70 7.47 -3.67
N PRO A 814 -16.48 6.91 -3.89
CA PRO A 814 -15.53 7.43 -4.86
C PRO A 814 -16.16 7.60 -6.26
N PRO A 815 -15.71 8.55 -7.09
CA PRO A 815 -14.38 9.17 -7.07
C PRO A 815 -14.28 10.52 -6.36
N MET A 816 -15.42 11.14 -6.00
CA MET A 816 -15.48 12.46 -5.35
C MET A 816 -15.57 12.39 -3.82
N ALA A 817 -15.62 11.19 -3.22
CA ALA A 817 -15.61 11.04 -1.78
C ALA A 817 -14.28 11.52 -1.16
N PRO A 818 -14.31 12.34 -0.10
CA PRO A 818 -13.14 12.63 0.72
C PRO A 818 -12.83 11.47 1.67
N VAL A 819 -11.65 11.50 2.28
CA VAL A 819 -11.28 10.55 3.35
C VAL A 819 -12.17 10.78 4.57
N ASN A 820 -12.59 9.70 5.20
CA ASN A 820 -13.38 9.71 6.42
C ASN A 820 -12.54 10.18 7.62
N MET A 821 -13.03 11.18 8.33
CA MET A 821 -12.34 11.70 9.52
C MET A 821 -12.25 10.63 10.62
N GLY A 822 -13.32 9.84 10.82
CA GLY A 822 -13.29 8.76 11.80
C GLY A 822 -12.24 7.69 11.49
N TYR A 823 -11.93 7.44 10.20
CA TYR A 823 -10.83 6.55 9.82
C TYR A 823 -9.49 7.11 10.28
N SER A 824 -9.25 8.37 9.98
CA SER A 824 -7.99 9.05 10.30
C SER A 824 -7.76 9.14 11.81
N GLU A 825 -8.82 9.39 12.57
CA GLU A 825 -8.79 9.44 14.04
C GLU A 825 -8.52 8.08 14.66
N SER A 826 -9.25 7.02 14.27
CA SER A 826 -9.02 5.67 14.78
C SER A 826 -7.62 5.13 14.43
N VAL A 827 -7.09 5.45 13.25
CA VAL A 827 -5.71 5.10 12.87
C VAL A 827 -4.69 5.86 13.73
N CYS A 828 -4.95 7.12 14.05
CA CYS A 828 -4.11 7.92 14.95
C CYS A 828 -4.12 7.35 16.37
N GLU A 829 -5.28 6.94 16.89
CA GLU A 829 -5.41 6.28 18.19
C GLU A 829 -4.63 4.95 18.25
N LEU A 830 -4.77 4.11 17.22
CA LEU A 830 -3.98 2.89 17.07
C LEU A 830 -2.47 3.19 17.06
N LYS A 831 -2.03 4.21 16.31
CA LYS A 831 -0.62 4.64 16.28
C LYS A 831 -0.09 5.00 17.66
N LYS A 832 -0.86 5.78 18.44
CA LYS A 832 -0.49 6.19 19.79
C LYS A 832 -0.39 4.98 20.72
N TYR A 833 -1.38 4.09 20.66
CA TYR A 833 -1.37 2.86 21.44
C TYR A 833 -0.13 2.02 21.13
N LEU A 834 0.24 1.88 19.86
CA LEU A 834 1.44 1.18 19.43
C LEU A 834 2.70 1.78 20.06
N PHE A 835 2.85 3.10 20.05
CA PHE A 835 3.99 3.76 20.68
C PHE A 835 4.01 3.59 22.20
N ASP A 836 2.87 3.74 22.87
CA ASP A 836 2.78 3.51 24.32
C ASP A 836 3.08 2.06 24.69
N PHE A 837 2.70 1.11 23.84
CA PHE A 837 3.04 -0.29 23.97
C PHE A 837 4.55 -0.54 23.81
N ILE A 838 5.18 0.09 22.80
CA ILE A 838 6.63 0.02 22.58
C ILE A 838 7.39 0.59 23.79
N LYS A 839 6.98 1.77 24.29
CA LYS A 839 7.55 2.39 25.51
C LYS A 839 7.50 1.42 26.68
N LYS A 840 6.33 0.84 26.98
CA LYS A 840 6.16 -0.13 28.09
C LYS A 840 7.02 -1.38 27.92
N ARG A 841 7.15 -1.88 26.68
CA ARG A 841 7.97 -3.06 26.37
C ARG A 841 9.45 -2.80 26.52
N SER A 842 9.93 -1.59 26.18
CA SER A 842 11.34 -1.22 26.28
C SER A 842 11.91 -1.40 27.69
N HIS A 843 11.08 -1.24 28.73
CA HIS A 843 11.48 -1.48 30.13
C HIS A 843 11.72 -2.96 30.47
N ASN A 844 11.13 -3.88 29.71
CA ASN A 844 11.16 -5.32 29.99
C ASN A 844 12.09 -6.10 29.04
N ARG A 845 12.37 -5.56 27.84
CA ARG A 845 13.15 -6.25 26.81
C ARG A 845 13.87 -5.25 25.93
N ASP A 846 15.18 -5.44 25.76
CA ASP A 846 15.97 -4.63 24.83
C ASP A 846 15.55 -4.89 23.38
N PRO A 847 15.42 -3.83 22.55
CA PRO A 847 15.21 -3.98 21.12
C PRO A 847 16.42 -4.64 20.44
N LYS A 848 16.18 -5.32 19.33
CA LYS A 848 17.24 -5.95 18.55
C LYS A 848 17.98 -4.91 17.73
N ASP A 849 19.28 -5.10 17.56
CA ASP A 849 20.05 -4.37 16.55
C ASP A 849 19.93 -5.06 15.17
N ILE A 850 20.45 -4.41 14.13
CA ILE A 850 20.43 -4.95 12.77
C ILE A 850 21.22 -6.27 12.68
N PRO A 851 22.45 -6.40 13.21
CA PRO A 851 23.18 -7.68 13.20
C PRO A 851 22.43 -8.86 13.85
N GLN A 852 21.77 -8.63 14.98
CA GLN A 852 20.94 -9.64 15.64
C GLN A 852 19.72 -9.99 14.79
N PHE A 853 19.08 -8.99 14.18
CA PHE A 853 17.96 -9.20 13.28
C PHE A 853 18.36 -10.01 12.04
N VAL A 854 19.50 -9.71 11.42
CA VAL A 854 20.04 -10.47 10.28
C VAL A 854 20.24 -11.95 10.63
N LYS A 855 20.92 -12.23 11.76
CA LYS A 855 21.09 -13.61 12.25
C LYS A 855 19.75 -14.29 12.50
N TRP A 856 18.77 -13.53 12.97
CA TRP A 856 17.41 -14.03 13.20
C TRP A 856 16.67 -14.33 11.89
N VAL A 857 16.78 -13.47 10.87
CA VAL A 857 16.25 -13.72 9.52
C VAL A 857 16.83 -14.99 8.93
N GLU A 858 18.16 -15.16 8.97
CA GLU A 858 18.82 -16.36 8.46
C GLU A 858 18.36 -17.63 9.20
N SER A 859 18.33 -17.59 10.53
CA SER A 859 17.92 -18.73 11.36
C SER A 859 16.46 -19.11 11.13
N LEU A 860 15.58 -18.12 11.11
CA LEU A 860 14.14 -18.31 10.93
C LEU A 860 13.82 -18.77 9.51
N TRP A 861 14.44 -18.18 8.48
CA TRP A 861 14.22 -18.61 7.10
C TRP A 861 14.71 -20.04 6.87
N ASN A 862 15.86 -20.41 7.44
CA ASN A 862 16.33 -21.80 7.39
C ASN A 862 15.35 -22.75 8.06
N ALA A 863 14.80 -22.39 9.23
CA ALA A 863 13.77 -23.18 9.89
C ALA A 863 12.52 -23.34 9.01
N VAL A 864 11.98 -22.25 8.44
CA VAL A 864 10.81 -22.29 7.55
C VAL A 864 11.03 -23.17 6.31
N LYS A 865 12.25 -23.16 5.73
CA LYS A 865 12.60 -24.05 4.62
C LYS A 865 12.59 -25.53 5.01
N HIS A 866 13.06 -25.86 6.21
CA HIS A 866 13.05 -27.23 6.73
C HIS A 866 11.65 -27.70 7.18
N GLU A 867 10.77 -26.77 7.55
CA GLU A 867 9.39 -27.09 7.90
C GLU A 867 8.60 -27.56 6.67
N ASN A 868 8.13 -28.80 6.76
CA ASN A 868 7.45 -29.49 5.67
C ASN A 868 6.03 -29.87 6.05
N PHE A 869 5.88 -30.46 7.22
CA PHE A 869 4.66 -31.17 7.58
C PHE A 869 3.53 -30.20 7.93
N ILE A 870 3.76 -29.21 8.79
CA ILE A 870 2.68 -28.32 9.25
C ILE A 870 2.28 -27.30 8.20
N LEU A 871 3.26 -26.77 7.45
CA LEU A 871 3.02 -25.72 6.46
C LEU A 871 2.31 -26.23 5.20
N SER A 872 2.28 -27.54 4.95
CA SER A 872 1.55 -28.14 3.83
C SER A 872 0.06 -28.33 4.08
N PHE A 873 -0.39 -28.26 5.33
CA PHE A 873 -1.82 -28.36 5.63
C PHE A 873 -2.50 -26.99 5.55
N ARG A 874 -3.80 -26.99 5.27
CA ARG A 874 -4.61 -25.77 5.24
C ARG A 874 -4.81 -25.18 6.64
N ASN A 875 -4.91 -26.02 7.65
CA ASN A 875 -5.04 -25.59 9.04
C ASN A 875 -4.58 -26.70 10.02
N SER A 876 -4.35 -26.31 11.28
CA SER A 876 -3.82 -27.22 12.32
C SER A 876 -4.77 -28.39 12.65
N LEU A 877 -6.08 -28.19 12.51
CA LEU A 877 -7.08 -29.21 12.80
C LEU A 877 -7.07 -30.34 11.77
N VAL A 878 -6.87 -30.02 10.49
CA VAL A 878 -6.67 -31.00 9.42
C VAL A 878 -5.39 -31.80 9.68
N ALA A 879 -4.31 -31.13 10.07
CA ALA A 879 -3.03 -31.78 10.35
C ALA A 879 -3.12 -32.76 11.53
N GLU A 880 -3.79 -32.36 12.62
CA GLU A 880 -4.02 -33.23 13.79
C GLU A 880 -4.92 -34.43 13.43
N ALA A 881 -6.03 -34.20 12.73
CA ALA A 881 -6.92 -35.28 12.32
C ALA A 881 -6.21 -36.28 11.39
N TYR A 882 -5.37 -35.77 10.47
CA TYR A 882 -4.55 -36.60 9.60
C TYR A 882 -3.52 -37.40 10.39
N ASN A 883 -2.82 -36.80 11.36
CA ASN A 883 -1.88 -37.50 12.24
C ASN A 883 -2.54 -38.62 13.05
N GLN A 884 -3.74 -38.37 13.60
CA GLN A 884 -4.48 -39.40 14.33
C GLN A 884 -4.86 -40.59 13.43
N LEU A 885 -5.34 -40.31 12.22
CA LEU A 885 -5.63 -41.34 11.23
C LEU A 885 -4.34 -42.09 10.82
N SER A 886 -3.24 -41.37 10.58
CA SER A 886 -1.95 -41.97 10.21
C SER A 886 -1.39 -42.88 11.31
N MET A 887 -1.53 -42.49 12.60
CA MET A 887 -1.16 -43.32 13.74
C MET A 887 -1.98 -44.61 13.79
N LYS A 888 -3.31 -44.51 13.65
CA LYS A 888 -4.21 -45.68 13.61
C LYS A 888 -3.91 -46.58 12.43
N TYR A 889 -3.69 -45.99 11.27
CA TYR A 889 -3.31 -46.71 10.06
C TYR A 889 -1.96 -47.42 10.22
N SER A 890 -0.97 -46.80 10.85
CA SER A 890 0.33 -47.43 11.13
C SER A 890 0.19 -48.63 12.08
N GLU A 891 -0.72 -48.57 13.06
CA GLU A 891 -1.06 -49.72 13.91
C GLU A 891 -1.65 -50.86 13.07
N TRP A 892 -2.55 -50.54 12.12
CA TRP A 892 -3.15 -51.52 11.22
C TRP A 892 -2.16 -52.10 10.22
N GLU A 893 -1.30 -51.27 9.63
CA GLU A 893 -0.21 -51.69 8.75
C GLU A 893 0.74 -52.63 9.50
N TRP A 894 1.15 -52.27 10.71
CA TRP A 894 2.02 -53.11 11.52
C TRP A 894 1.36 -54.47 11.83
N HIS A 895 0.07 -54.47 12.17
CA HIS A 895 -0.68 -55.71 12.37
C HIS A 895 -0.73 -56.54 11.08
N PHE A 896 -0.99 -55.93 9.93
CA PHE A 896 -1.00 -56.61 8.64
C PHE A 896 0.38 -57.23 8.33
N ARG A 897 1.46 -56.45 8.43
CA ARG A 897 2.84 -56.96 8.24
C ARG A 897 3.14 -58.12 9.18
N LYS A 898 2.77 -58.00 10.47
CA LYS A 898 2.98 -59.06 11.47
C LYS A 898 2.28 -60.37 11.12
N GLU A 899 1.00 -60.31 10.76
CA GLU A 899 0.23 -61.52 10.42
C GLU A 899 0.79 -62.23 9.18
N ILE A 900 1.21 -61.47 8.17
CA ILE A 900 1.86 -62.04 6.99
C ILE A 900 3.23 -62.63 7.34
N HIS A 901 4.04 -61.96 8.16
CA HIS A 901 5.32 -62.52 8.63
C HIS A 901 5.15 -63.81 9.43
N LEU A 902 4.16 -63.87 10.32
CA LEU A 902 3.82 -65.09 11.07
C LEU A 902 3.43 -66.21 10.12
N TRP A 903 2.53 -65.92 9.16
CA TRP A 903 2.12 -66.88 8.15
C TRP A 903 3.29 -67.39 7.31
N VAL A 904 4.15 -66.49 6.81
CA VAL A 904 5.35 -66.88 6.04
C VAL A 904 6.26 -67.76 6.90
N SER A 905 6.52 -67.41 8.17
CA SER A 905 7.38 -68.20 9.06
C SER A 905 6.81 -69.60 9.34
N GLU A 906 5.49 -69.71 9.55
CA GLU A 906 4.81 -71.00 9.71
C GLU A 906 4.95 -71.85 8.44
N LYS A 907 4.74 -71.25 7.26
CA LYS A 907 4.85 -71.97 5.99
C LYS A 907 6.29 -72.35 5.65
N GLU A 908 7.28 -71.48 5.91
CA GLU A 908 8.71 -71.81 5.78
C GLU A 908 9.08 -73.00 6.67
N THR A 909 8.62 -73.02 7.94
CA THR A 909 8.85 -74.15 8.85
C THR A 909 8.21 -75.44 8.32
N VAL A 910 7.00 -75.35 7.77
CA VAL A 910 6.31 -76.48 7.15
C VAL A 910 7.07 -76.98 5.92
N ILE A 911 7.55 -76.09 5.06
CA ILE A 911 8.33 -76.42 3.85
C ILE A 911 9.65 -77.10 4.23
N GLN A 912 10.40 -76.55 5.19
CA GLN A 912 11.67 -77.12 5.68
C GLN A 912 11.51 -78.47 6.40
N SER A 913 10.34 -78.75 6.97
CA SER A 913 10.04 -80.02 7.66
C SER A 913 9.64 -81.18 6.74
N GLN A 914 9.47 -80.94 5.42
CA GLN A 914 9.03 -81.95 4.46
C GLN A 914 10.20 -82.55 3.65
N THR A 915 10.24 -83.89 3.51
CA THR A 915 11.24 -84.62 2.70
C THR A 915 10.97 -84.52 1.19
N SER A 916 12.04 -84.34 0.41
CA SER A 916 12.20 -83.95 -1.01
C SER A 916 11.35 -84.66 -2.11
N GLU A 917 10.44 -85.59 -1.81
CA GLU A 917 9.68 -86.34 -2.83
C GLU A 917 8.27 -85.75 -3.15
N LYS A 918 7.83 -84.67 -2.46
CA LYS A 918 6.49 -84.07 -2.64
C LYS A 918 6.44 -82.59 -3.08
N LEU A 919 7.57 -81.95 -3.35
CA LEU A 919 7.61 -80.56 -3.83
C LEU A 919 7.53 -80.51 -5.37
N GLN A 920 6.32 -80.70 -5.92
CA GLN A 920 6.02 -80.39 -7.33
C GLN A 920 5.40 -79.00 -7.45
N ALA A 921 5.47 -78.42 -8.66
CA ALA A 921 4.94 -77.09 -9.01
C ALA A 921 3.49 -76.80 -8.55
N SER A 922 2.69 -77.83 -8.25
CA SER A 922 1.35 -77.71 -7.67
C SER A 922 1.32 -77.21 -6.21
N ALA A 923 2.37 -77.48 -5.42
CA ALA A 923 2.49 -76.98 -4.04
C ALA A 923 2.72 -75.46 -4.01
N LEU A 924 3.49 -74.95 -4.98
CA LEU A 924 3.79 -73.53 -5.14
C LEU A 924 2.56 -72.74 -5.57
N SER A 925 1.73 -73.30 -6.47
CA SER A 925 0.44 -72.69 -6.83
C SER A 925 -0.58 -72.71 -5.68
N MET A 926 -0.58 -73.76 -4.85
CA MET A 926 -1.45 -73.81 -3.67
C MET A 926 -1.03 -72.80 -2.61
N LEU A 927 0.28 -72.68 -2.35
CA LEU A 927 0.82 -71.68 -1.42
C LEU A 927 0.58 -70.24 -1.92
N LYS A 928 0.70 -69.99 -3.23
CA LYS A 928 0.36 -68.68 -3.82
C LYS A 928 -1.12 -68.36 -3.66
N ASN A 929 -2.02 -69.32 -3.89
CA ASN A 929 -3.45 -69.10 -3.67
C ASN A 929 -3.77 -68.85 -2.19
N GLU A 930 -3.18 -69.62 -1.27
CA GLU A 930 -3.35 -69.40 0.18
C GLU A 930 -2.79 -68.05 0.64
N ALA A 931 -1.64 -67.62 0.08
CA ALA A 931 -1.06 -66.31 0.34
C ALA A 931 -1.99 -65.19 -0.14
N GLN A 932 -2.53 -65.31 -1.36
CA GLN A 932 -3.46 -64.33 -1.93
C GLN A 932 -4.76 -64.25 -1.11
N GLU A 933 -5.33 -65.38 -0.69
CA GLU A 933 -6.51 -65.40 0.18
C GLU A 933 -6.25 -64.69 1.51
N LYS A 934 -5.09 -64.93 2.13
CA LYS A 934 -4.72 -64.31 3.41
C LYS A 934 -4.41 -62.82 3.27
N LEU A 935 -3.70 -62.42 2.22
CA LEU A 935 -3.43 -61.02 1.88
C LEU A 935 -4.73 -60.25 1.62
N GLN A 936 -5.67 -60.84 0.89
CA GLN A 936 -6.94 -60.22 0.57
C GLN A 936 -7.86 -60.10 1.80
N TYR A 937 -7.82 -61.09 2.69
CA TYR A 937 -8.52 -61.05 3.98
C TYR A 937 -8.01 -59.92 4.88
N GLU A 938 -6.69 -59.83 5.09
CA GLU A 938 -6.11 -58.76 5.94
C GLU A 938 -6.28 -57.37 5.30
N LYS A 939 -6.18 -57.26 3.96
CA LYS A 939 -6.50 -56.03 3.23
C LYS A 939 -7.93 -55.59 3.50
N GLN A 940 -8.90 -56.50 3.39
CA GLN A 940 -10.31 -56.17 3.63
C GLN A 940 -10.52 -55.70 5.08
N LYS A 941 -9.86 -56.35 6.05
CA LYS A 941 -9.90 -55.94 7.46
C LYS A 941 -9.36 -54.53 7.69
N VAL A 942 -8.29 -54.12 6.99
CA VAL A 942 -7.77 -52.74 7.04
C VAL A 942 -8.76 -51.76 6.40
N LEU A 943 -9.41 -52.14 5.29
CA LEU A 943 -10.44 -51.31 4.64
C LEU A 943 -11.70 -51.14 5.50
N ASP A 944 -12.14 -52.20 6.17
CA ASP A 944 -13.28 -52.20 7.08
C ASP A 944 -12.98 -51.31 8.30
N ASN A 945 -11.81 -51.47 8.94
CA ASN A 945 -11.37 -50.61 10.03
C ASN A 945 -11.29 -49.13 9.61
N LEU A 946 -10.86 -48.86 8.37
CA LEU A 946 -10.79 -47.51 7.83
C LEU A 946 -12.20 -46.94 7.61
N GLN A 947 -13.14 -47.75 7.12
CA GLN A 947 -14.53 -47.35 6.97
C GLN A 947 -15.21 -47.09 8.33
N ASP A 948 -15.04 -47.99 9.29
CA ASP A 948 -15.52 -47.84 10.66
C ASP A 948 -14.98 -46.55 11.31
N TYR A 949 -13.71 -46.21 11.05
CA TYR A 949 -13.11 -44.97 11.56
C TYR A 949 -13.83 -43.72 11.03
N PHE A 950 -14.19 -43.68 9.74
CA PHE A 950 -14.96 -42.56 9.17
C PHE A 950 -16.42 -42.54 9.63
N GLU A 951 -16.99 -43.69 10.01
CA GLU A 951 -18.36 -43.80 10.52
C GLU A 951 -18.47 -43.57 12.04
N SER A 952 -17.37 -43.67 12.78
CA SER A 952 -17.31 -43.61 14.27
C SER A 952 -17.65 -42.25 14.92
N GLY A 953 -17.96 -41.22 14.13
CA GLY A 953 -18.42 -39.92 14.65
C GLY A 953 -17.34 -39.10 15.39
N VAL A 954 -16.05 -39.41 15.21
CA VAL A 954 -14.93 -38.65 15.79
C VAL A 954 -14.95 -37.21 15.25
N SER A 955 -14.72 -36.23 16.13
CA SER A 955 -14.69 -34.81 15.77
C SER A 955 -13.66 -34.52 14.68
N ASN A 956 -14.05 -33.72 13.67
CA ASN A 956 -13.21 -33.25 12.53
C ASN A 956 -12.94 -34.24 11.38
N LEU A 957 -13.60 -35.41 11.32
CA LEU A 957 -13.42 -36.40 10.22
C LEU A 957 -13.72 -35.85 8.80
N HIS A 958 -14.73 -34.98 8.66
CA HIS A 958 -15.08 -34.34 7.37
C HIS A 958 -13.92 -33.53 6.74
N LEU A 959 -12.94 -33.11 7.54
CA LEU A 959 -11.79 -32.33 7.06
C LEU A 959 -10.73 -33.18 6.36
N ILE A 960 -10.71 -34.50 6.62
CA ILE A 960 -9.70 -35.43 6.10
C ILE A 960 -10.26 -36.42 5.07
N GLU A 961 -11.54 -36.31 4.72
CA GLU A 961 -12.23 -37.23 3.80
C GLU A 961 -11.58 -37.28 2.41
N LYS A 962 -11.00 -36.17 1.95
CA LYS A 962 -10.22 -36.12 0.70
C LYS A 962 -8.98 -37.02 0.69
N TYR A 963 -8.42 -37.35 1.87
CA TYR A 963 -7.24 -38.23 1.98
C TYR A 963 -7.63 -39.71 2.09
N ARG A 964 -8.94 -40.04 2.14
CA ARG A 964 -9.42 -41.42 2.26
C ARG A 964 -8.89 -42.30 1.12
N GLU A 965 -8.93 -41.79 -0.11
CA GLU A 965 -8.42 -42.51 -1.28
C GLU A 965 -6.91 -42.77 -1.20
N ASP A 966 -6.13 -41.85 -0.62
CA ASP A 966 -4.68 -42.03 -0.46
C ASP A 966 -4.35 -43.19 0.48
N PHE A 967 -5.09 -43.34 1.59
CA PHE A 967 -4.92 -44.47 2.50
C PHE A 967 -5.41 -45.81 1.91
N ILE A 968 -6.47 -45.79 1.09
CA ILE A 968 -6.91 -46.96 0.32
C ILE A 968 -5.85 -47.39 -0.70
N ARG A 969 -5.26 -46.42 -1.41
CA ARG A 969 -4.15 -46.66 -2.33
C ARG A 969 -2.92 -47.20 -1.59
N SER A 970 -2.61 -46.65 -0.41
CA SER A 970 -1.50 -47.11 0.44
C SER A 970 -1.72 -48.55 0.89
N ALA A 971 -2.94 -48.93 1.29
CA ALA A 971 -3.26 -50.30 1.68
C ALA A 971 -3.11 -51.27 0.51
N THR A 972 -3.47 -50.82 -0.70
CA THR A 972 -3.27 -51.59 -1.93
C THR A 972 -1.78 -51.73 -2.27
N CYS A 973 -0.99 -50.67 -2.11
CA CYS A 973 0.46 -50.72 -2.32
C CYS A 973 1.15 -51.66 -1.34
N LEU A 974 0.79 -51.60 -0.05
CA LEU A 974 1.27 -52.50 0.99
C LEU A 974 0.94 -53.97 0.67
N THR A 975 -0.25 -54.22 0.11
CA THR A 975 -0.64 -55.57 -0.32
C THR A 975 0.29 -56.09 -1.41
N ASN A 976 0.59 -55.27 -2.42
CA ASN A 976 1.50 -55.66 -3.52
C ASN A 976 2.94 -55.86 -3.03
N GLU A 977 3.41 -55.03 -2.08
CA GLU A 977 4.72 -55.17 -1.45
C GLU A 977 4.82 -56.51 -0.68
N LEU A 978 3.81 -56.81 0.14
CA LEU A 978 3.76 -58.05 0.92
C LEU A 978 3.53 -59.30 0.05
N GLU A 979 2.81 -59.18 -1.06
CA GLU A 979 2.68 -60.25 -2.07
C GLU A 979 4.06 -60.61 -2.61
N SER A 980 4.81 -59.63 -3.13
CA SER A 980 6.17 -59.86 -3.64
C SER A 980 7.12 -60.40 -2.58
N TYR A 981 7.04 -59.89 -1.33
CA TYR A 981 7.82 -60.41 -0.21
C TYR A 981 7.51 -61.88 0.09
N SER A 982 6.21 -62.22 0.21
CA SER A 982 5.77 -63.58 0.53
C SER A 982 6.11 -64.57 -0.57
N GLU A 983 5.96 -64.20 -1.85
CA GLU A 983 6.33 -65.02 -2.99
C GLU A 983 7.84 -65.31 -3.02
N ASN A 984 8.67 -64.27 -2.87
CA ASN A 984 10.12 -64.42 -2.87
C ASN A 984 10.61 -65.32 -1.72
N LYS A 985 10.04 -65.15 -0.52
CA LYS A 985 10.41 -65.96 0.65
C LYS A 985 9.96 -67.41 0.53
N CYS A 986 8.75 -67.66 0.03
CA CYS A 986 8.28 -69.02 -0.24
C CYS A 986 9.13 -69.69 -1.33
N GLU A 987 9.51 -68.97 -2.39
CA GLU A 987 10.41 -69.51 -3.43
C GLU A 987 11.82 -69.80 -2.90
N GLU A 988 12.37 -68.94 -2.04
CA GLU A 988 13.67 -69.15 -1.39
C GLU A 988 13.64 -70.38 -0.47
N ALA A 989 12.61 -70.52 0.36
CA ALA A 989 12.44 -71.66 1.26
C ALA A 989 12.21 -72.99 0.54
N ILE A 990 11.69 -72.98 -0.69
CA ILE A 990 11.54 -74.16 -1.55
C ILE A 990 12.86 -74.53 -2.26
N ARG A 991 13.76 -73.57 -2.47
CA ARG A 991 15.08 -73.78 -3.11
C ARG A 991 16.14 -74.31 -2.14
N ILE A 992 15.96 -74.09 -0.83
CA ILE A 992 16.79 -74.62 0.27
C ILE A 992 16.32 -76.04 0.59
#